data_AF-A0A562MSD5-F1
#
_entry.id   AF-A0A562MSD5-F1
#
_cell.length_a   1.000
_cell.length_b   1.000
_cell.length_c   1.000
_cell.angle_alpha   90.00
_cell.angle_beta   90.00
_cell.angle_gamma   90.00
#
_symmetry.space_group_name_H-M   'P 1'
#
loop_
_entity.id
_entity.type
_entity.pdbx_description
1 polymer ?
#
loop_
_entity_poly.entity_id
_entity_poly.type
_entity_poly.pdbx_seq_one_letter_code
_entity_poly.pdbx_strand_id
1 'polypeptide(L)'
;MNKPMLKIRIVFFALLYVMMAHSASAQTMKQIRYLSGTDNVHTVNWDFWVTGGRKAGKWDKIAVPGHWEQQGFGAYNYGRDYVTYGKNFIFHDEKGLYRHQFTVPKNWKGKKISLVFEGSMTDTEVKINGKLAGDIHQGAFYQFKYDVTEKISFDKANILEATVSKMSSDKSVNNAERLADYWILGGIYRPVYLEATPQEHISWTAIDAKADGTFRSNVHLESLSKATNLQVEIKDLKGNVIANQKFPIMAKDSVKLIEMKVEKPLLWTAETPNLYQVTYTLWDGKNKGYQSQDRFGFRTIEVREGDGIYVNGVKVKMKGVNRHVWWPETGRSVNAQLDLNDVKLIKEMNMNAVRCSHYPPDRSFLAYCDSLGLYVLDELAGWQKAYSTVVGKKLVREMVIRDANHPSIILWSNGNEGGHNKELVDEYKKYDLSARTVIHAHHRPGNAINGIDCNHYEDFYSTKKILEGPNIYMPTEFLHAQDDGGAAAGLADIWELHWNAKLGAGGFIWDFADEGIVRTDFNNVIDVNRVNAPDGILGPHREKEGSFYAIREIYSPVHITMKKLPADFNGTIPVENRYHFTDLKDCRFEGKLITYKQPYAEEAGVDSVLNLKINSPVLAPTQKGNVRLNLPSDWKQYDALILMATDSHGEEIYTWTWRIKSNQALTAEILPLKSSTDVEAKEDSVNYILKANGITAFISKKTGLLVDLANDYSMKLAFNNGPVLIDGQSEMKSAKRWQDGKNEVVEFMFDGNLSFIRWTMRPDGWLKLDYAYNMKKTVPYAGVSFNFPENYIIGAKWLGNGPYRVWKNRMQGVTLNTWEKMYNDGKAGIGPWAFPEFKGYFSDVSWVQFNTVQGKFLVATDQEDLFVRLFEFYGISGPKGYPQLPSGDISFLDAIPPIGTKLALGINGNAAVNGPAGELNQMDKRINRTLYFYFGTPKGEKENTQFVMPKVNVLTD
;
A
#
# COMPACT_ATOMS: atom_id res chain seq x y z
N MET A 1 -65.85 40.88 -22.49
CA MET A 1 -66.71 40.46 -23.63
C MET A 1 -65.86 40.46 -24.90
N ASN A 2 -65.95 39.36 -25.66
CA ASN A 2 -65.59 39.16 -27.07
C ASN A 2 -64.10 39.09 -27.52
N LYS A 3 -63.68 37.83 -27.81
CA LYS A 3 -62.83 37.41 -28.95
C LYS A 3 -63.40 37.98 -30.28
N PRO A 4 -62.71 38.06 -31.45
CA PRO A 4 -61.51 37.30 -31.89
C PRO A 4 -60.54 38.04 -32.86
N MET A 5 -59.22 38.04 -32.61
CA MET A 5 -58.22 38.33 -33.67
C MET A 5 -56.91 37.55 -33.51
N LEU A 6 -56.97 36.38 -32.89
CA LEU A 6 -55.78 35.60 -32.50
C LEU A 6 -55.83 34.12 -32.96
N LYS A 7 -56.43 33.84 -34.13
CA LYS A 7 -56.41 32.48 -34.71
C LYS A 7 -55.75 32.37 -36.09
N ILE A 8 -55.32 33.47 -36.71
CA ILE A 8 -54.69 33.45 -38.06
C ILE A 8 -53.17 33.68 -38.01
N ARG A 9 -52.60 34.21 -36.92
CA ARG A 9 -51.14 34.38 -36.78
C ARG A 9 -50.38 33.19 -36.17
N ILE A 10 -51.08 32.24 -35.53
CA ILE A 10 -50.44 31.09 -34.87
C ILE A 10 -50.16 29.94 -35.86
N VAL A 11 -50.92 29.83 -36.95
CA VAL A 11 -50.70 28.76 -37.95
C VAL A 11 -49.51 29.08 -38.88
N PHE A 12 -49.23 30.35 -39.16
CA PHE A 12 -48.09 30.73 -40.01
C PHE A 12 -46.73 30.69 -39.29
N PHE A 13 -46.68 30.90 -37.97
CA PHE A 13 -45.44 30.74 -37.19
C PHE A 13 -45.12 29.28 -36.82
N ALA A 14 -46.13 28.41 -36.74
CA ALA A 14 -45.91 26.97 -36.52
C ALA A 14 -45.36 26.26 -37.77
N LEU A 15 -45.70 26.72 -38.99
CA LEU A 15 -45.17 26.14 -40.23
C LEU A 15 -43.72 26.57 -40.54
N LEU A 16 -43.25 27.71 -40.03
CA LEU A 16 -41.84 28.12 -40.17
C LEU A 16 -40.90 27.44 -39.15
N TYR A 17 -41.41 26.98 -38.01
CA TYR A 17 -40.61 26.18 -37.07
C TYR A 17 -40.48 24.70 -37.48
N VAL A 18 -41.37 24.20 -38.34
CA VAL A 18 -41.31 22.83 -38.87
C VAL A 18 -40.40 22.71 -40.11
N MET A 19 -40.02 23.83 -40.74
CA MET A 19 -39.05 23.83 -41.87
C MET A 19 -37.62 24.26 -41.50
N MET A 20 -37.31 24.47 -40.21
CA MET A 20 -35.94 24.67 -39.72
C MET A 20 -35.48 23.59 -38.72
N ALA A 21 -36.13 22.43 -38.69
CA ALA A 21 -35.45 21.21 -38.28
C ALA A 21 -34.54 20.78 -39.42
N HIS A 22 -33.39 21.47 -39.57
CA HIS A 22 -32.26 20.86 -40.25
C HIS A 22 -32.10 19.50 -39.60
N SER A 23 -32.23 18.45 -40.40
CA SER A 23 -31.83 17.10 -40.08
C SER A 23 -30.34 17.15 -39.75
N ALA A 24 -30.01 17.50 -38.51
CA ALA A 24 -28.74 17.22 -37.90
C ALA A 24 -28.66 15.69 -37.93
N SER A 25 -27.99 15.18 -38.96
CA SER A 25 -27.72 13.75 -39.07
C SER A 25 -27.10 13.30 -37.75
N ALA A 26 -27.82 12.45 -37.02
CA ALA A 26 -27.45 12.05 -35.69
C ALA A 26 -26.11 11.31 -35.76
N GLN A 27 -25.09 11.89 -35.13
CA GLN A 27 -23.78 11.27 -35.00
C GLN A 27 -23.93 9.93 -34.28
N THR A 28 -23.41 8.86 -34.89
CA THR A 28 -23.54 7.50 -34.32
C THR A 28 -22.30 7.14 -33.51
N MET A 29 -22.50 6.68 -32.28
CA MET A 29 -21.45 6.14 -31.42
C MET A 29 -21.68 4.64 -31.21
N LYS A 30 -20.63 3.94 -30.76
CA LYS A 30 -20.75 2.56 -30.29
C LYS A 30 -21.80 2.47 -29.19
N GLN A 31 -22.68 1.48 -29.29
CA GLN A 31 -23.70 1.21 -28.28
C GLN A 31 -23.31 -0.04 -27.51
N ILE A 32 -23.32 0.04 -26.18
CA ILE A 32 -23.01 -1.07 -25.28
C ILE A 32 -24.28 -1.55 -24.60
N ARG A 33 -24.46 -2.86 -24.50
CA ARG A 33 -25.51 -3.48 -23.69
C ARG A 33 -24.92 -4.63 -22.88
N TYR A 34 -24.84 -4.43 -21.57
CA TYR A 34 -24.41 -5.49 -20.65
C TYR A 34 -25.41 -6.65 -20.64
N LEU A 35 -24.86 -7.87 -20.71
CA LEU A 35 -25.58 -9.14 -20.57
C LEU A 35 -25.33 -9.74 -19.18
N SER A 36 -24.13 -9.53 -18.65
CA SER A 36 -23.85 -9.66 -17.23
C SER A 36 -24.22 -8.37 -16.49
N GLY A 37 -23.80 -8.29 -15.24
CA GLY A 37 -23.57 -7.04 -14.54
C GLY A 37 -22.40 -6.22 -15.03
N THR A 38 -22.20 -5.04 -14.45
CA THR A 38 -21.06 -4.15 -14.75
C THR A 38 -19.84 -4.38 -13.85
N ASP A 39 -20.03 -5.02 -12.70
CA ASP A 39 -18.98 -5.27 -11.70
C ASP A 39 -19.47 -6.29 -10.64
N ASN A 40 -18.69 -6.48 -9.57
CA ASN A 40 -18.98 -7.42 -8.48
C ASN A 40 -20.18 -7.05 -7.58
N VAL A 41 -20.70 -5.83 -7.64
CA VAL A 41 -21.88 -5.40 -6.85
C VAL A 41 -23.13 -5.19 -7.71
N HIS A 42 -22.97 -5.04 -9.02
CA HIS A 42 -24.06 -4.85 -9.99
C HIS A 42 -24.23 -6.06 -10.90
N THR A 43 -24.30 -7.26 -10.35
CA THR A 43 -24.33 -8.53 -11.10
C THR A 43 -25.69 -8.84 -11.76
N VAL A 44 -25.68 -9.80 -12.71
CA VAL A 44 -26.90 -10.41 -13.28
C VAL A 44 -26.84 -11.92 -13.10
N ASN A 45 -27.94 -12.52 -12.66
CA ASN A 45 -28.03 -13.96 -12.45
C ASN A 45 -28.23 -14.73 -13.76
N TRP A 46 -27.34 -15.69 -14.02
CA TRP A 46 -27.38 -16.61 -15.15
C TRP A 46 -27.71 -18.03 -14.67
N ASP A 47 -28.22 -18.89 -15.56
CA ASP A 47 -28.29 -20.33 -15.28
C ASP A 47 -26.87 -20.90 -15.25
N PHE A 48 -26.57 -21.75 -14.28
CA PHE A 48 -25.24 -22.30 -14.08
C PHE A 48 -25.26 -23.77 -13.67
N TRP A 49 -24.28 -24.52 -14.16
CA TRP A 49 -24.04 -25.91 -13.78
C TRP A 49 -22.53 -26.15 -13.74
N VAL A 50 -22.01 -26.91 -12.77
CA VAL A 50 -20.57 -27.21 -12.64
C VAL A 50 -20.31 -28.72 -12.60
N THR A 51 -19.23 -29.17 -13.25
CA THR A 51 -18.89 -30.60 -13.37
C THR A 51 -18.42 -31.24 -12.06
N GLY A 52 -17.85 -30.47 -11.14
CA GLY A 52 -17.21 -30.98 -9.93
C GLY A 52 -17.15 -29.95 -8.81
N GLY A 53 -16.73 -30.40 -7.62
CA GLY A 53 -16.70 -29.57 -6.41
C GLY A 53 -18.08 -29.34 -5.78
N ARG A 54 -18.21 -28.25 -5.02
CA ARG A 54 -19.45 -27.91 -4.31
C ARG A 54 -20.58 -27.62 -5.30
N LYS A 55 -21.79 -28.07 -4.96
CA LYS A 55 -23.03 -27.93 -5.77
C LYS A 55 -22.95 -28.48 -7.21
N ALA A 56 -22.01 -29.39 -7.50
CA ALA A 56 -21.89 -30.02 -8.81
C ALA A 56 -23.09 -30.88 -9.20
N GLY A 57 -23.25 -31.11 -10.51
CA GLY A 57 -24.22 -32.07 -11.05
C GLY A 57 -25.67 -31.58 -11.18
N LYS A 58 -25.97 -30.33 -10.79
CA LYS A 58 -27.31 -29.73 -10.92
C LYS A 58 -27.26 -28.29 -11.43
N TRP A 59 -28.33 -27.86 -12.11
CA TRP A 59 -28.50 -26.47 -12.55
C TRP A 59 -28.95 -25.60 -11.36
N ASP A 60 -28.38 -24.41 -11.26
CA ASP A 60 -28.68 -23.38 -10.26
C ASP A 60 -28.52 -21.98 -10.90
N LYS A 61 -28.57 -20.91 -10.10
CA LYS A 61 -28.24 -19.55 -10.51
C LYS A 61 -26.85 -19.14 -10.04
N ILE A 62 -26.17 -18.33 -10.87
CA ILE A 62 -24.90 -17.70 -10.52
C ILE A 62 -24.92 -16.22 -10.92
N ALA A 63 -24.39 -15.35 -10.07
CA ALA A 63 -24.18 -13.95 -10.35
C ALA A 63 -22.95 -13.78 -11.28
N VAL A 64 -23.12 -13.00 -12.35
CA VAL A 64 -22.07 -12.66 -13.32
C VAL A 64 -21.96 -11.13 -13.42
N PRO A 65 -20.76 -10.54 -13.31
CA PRO A 65 -19.46 -11.20 -13.15
C PRO A 65 -19.18 -11.72 -11.72
N GLY A 66 -18.43 -12.80 -11.60
CA GLY A 66 -17.98 -13.34 -10.31
C GLY A 66 -17.30 -14.72 -10.42
N HIS A 67 -16.56 -15.09 -9.37
CA HIS A 67 -15.98 -16.43 -9.24
C HIS A 67 -16.99 -17.42 -8.69
N TRP A 68 -16.99 -18.65 -9.21
CA TRP A 68 -17.96 -19.65 -8.76
C TRP A 68 -17.64 -20.16 -7.35
N GLU A 69 -16.38 -20.14 -6.94
CA GLU A 69 -15.95 -20.55 -5.60
C GLU A 69 -16.53 -19.61 -4.52
N GLN A 70 -16.54 -18.31 -4.81
CA GLN A 70 -17.14 -17.29 -3.94
C GLN A 70 -18.67 -17.37 -3.88
N GLN A 71 -19.29 -18.17 -4.73
CA GLN A 71 -20.75 -18.38 -4.77
C GLN A 71 -21.16 -19.79 -4.29
N GLY A 72 -20.20 -20.52 -3.69
CA GLY A 72 -20.42 -21.84 -3.10
C GLY A 72 -20.43 -23.00 -4.12
N PHE A 73 -19.87 -22.79 -5.31
CA PHE A 73 -19.67 -23.81 -6.33
C PHE A 73 -18.19 -24.20 -6.46
N GLY A 74 -17.88 -25.31 -7.12
CA GLY A 74 -16.49 -25.71 -7.38
C GLY A 74 -15.67 -25.90 -6.10
N ALA A 75 -14.34 -25.80 -6.21
CA ALA A 75 -13.43 -25.98 -5.08
C ALA A 75 -12.23 -25.03 -5.15
N TYR A 76 -11.77 -24.54 -4.00
CA TYR A 76 -10.60 -23.65 -3.94
C TYR A 76 -9.29 -24.41 -4.15
N ASN A 77 -8.35 -23.79 -4.88
CA ASN A 77 -6.94 -24.19 -4.93
C ASN A 77 -6.07 -22.94 -4.86
N TYR A 78 -4.82 -23.13 -4.47
CA TYR A 78 -3.75 -22.16 -4.63
C TYR A 78 -2.70 -22.70 -5.61
N GLY A 79 -2.15 -21.85 -6.48
CA GLY A 79 -1.32 -22.31 -7.61
C GLY A 79 -0.01 -22.99 -7.19
N ARG A 80 0.40 -22.78 -5.94
CA ARG A 80 1.56 -23.42 -5.28
C ARG A 80 1.22 -24.59 -4.36
N ASP A 81 0.01 -25.12 -4.41
CA ASP A 81 -0.40 -26.27 -3.58
C ASP A 81 0.45 -27.53 -3.81
N TYR A 82 1.07 -27.69 -4.99
CA TYR A 82 2.05 -28.73 -5.26
C TYR A 82 3.36 -28.59 -4.45
N VAL A 83 3.65 -27.40 -3.94
CA VAL A 83 4.77 -27.14 -3.03
C VAL A 83 4.33 -27.42 -1.59
N THR A 84 3.15 -26.92 -1.21
CA THR A 84 2.60 -27.05 0.16
C THR A 84 2.20 -28.47 0.53
N TYR A 85 1.50 -29.17 -0.38
CA TYR A 85 0.94 -30.50 -0.16
C TYR A 85 1.67 -31.60 -0.94
N GLY A 86 2.74 -31.23 -1.66
CA GLY A 86 3.63 -32.14 -2.37
C GLY A 86 3.34 -32.28 -3.86
N LYS A 87 4.37 -32.72 -4.61
CA LYS A 87 4.41 -32.72 -6.09
C LYS A 87 3.30 -33.50 -6.80
N ASN A 88 2.57 -34.37 -6.08
CA ASN A 88 1.48 -35.18 -6.61
C ASN A 88 0.10 -34.55 -6.33
N PHE A 89 0.04 -33.32 -5.81
CA PHE A 89 -1.21 -32.59 -5.61
C PHE A 89 -1.98 -32.49 -6.93
N ILE A 90 -3.27 -32.80 -6.87
CA ILE A 90 -4.17 -32.78 -8.04
C ILE A 90 -4.98 -31.51 -7.98
N PHE A 91 -4.73 -30.61 -8.92
CA PHE A 91 -5.53 -29.41 -9.09
C PHE A 91 -6.95 -29.75 -9.53
N HIS A 92 -7.92 -29.04 -8.96
CA HIS A 92 -9.30 -29.10 -9.43
C HIS A 92 -9.43 -28.52 -10.85
N ASP A 93 -10.15 -29.23 -11.70
CA ASP A 93 -10.26 -29.01 -13.14
C ASP A 93 -11.72 -28.85 -13.61
N GLU A 94 -12.61 -28.44 -12.71
CA GLU A 94 -14.03 -28.34 -12.99
C GLU A 94 -14.36 -27.37 -14.14
N LYS A 95 -15.48 -27.65 -14.82
CA LYS A 95 -16.01 -26.83 -15.90
C LYS A 95 -17.37 -26.26 -15.50
N GLY A 96 -17.52 -24.96 -15.68
CA GLY A 96 -18.77 -24.23 -15.50
C GLY A 96 -19.52 -24.06 -16.82
N LEU A 97 -20.78 -24.47 -16.86
CA LEU A 97 -21.70 -24.28 -17.98
C LEU A 97 -22.67 -23.16 -17.60
N TYR A 98 -22.65 -22.10 -18.38
CA TYR A 98 -23.48 -20.91 -18.20
C TYR A 98 -24.52 -20.81 -19.30
N ARG A 99 -25.74 -20.37 -18.95
CA ARG A 99 -26.78 -20.01 -19.92
C ARG A 99 -27.51 -18.73 -19.53
N HIS A 100 -27.67 -17.82 -20.49
CA HIS A 100 -28.36 -16.56 -20.29
C HIS A 100 -29.25 -16.22 -21.48
N GLN A 101 -30.51 -15.87 -21.20
CA GLN A 101 -31.45 -15.40 -22.21
C GLN A 101 -31.44 -13.87 -22.26
N PHE A 102 -31.30 -13.31 -23.45
CA PHE A 102 -31.27 -11.86 -23.66
C PHE A 102 -32.02 -11.45 -24.94
N THR A 103 -32.31 -10.16 -25.07
CA THR A 103 -32.94 -9.59 -26.28
C THR A 103 -32.04 -8.52 -26.89
N VAL A 104 -32.02 -8.46 -28.22
CA VAL A 104 -31.27 -7.43 -28.95
C VAL A 104 -32.25 -6.48 -29.63
N PRO A 105 -32.14 -5.15 -29.41
CA PRO A 105 -33.07 -4.18 -29.96
C PRO A 105 -33.16 -4.23 -31.49
N LYS A 106 -34.37 -4.06 -32.03
CA LYS A 106 -34.62 -4.08 -33.49
C LYS A 106 -33.79 -3.04 -34.27
N ASN A 107 -33.52 -1.88 -33.65
CA ASN A 107 -32.71 -0.80 -34.25
C ASN A 107 -31.21 -1.13 -34.36
N TRP A 108 -30.76 -2.28 -33.84
CA TRP A 108 -29.42 -2.80 -34.08
C TRP A 108 -29.32 -3.63 -35.37
N LYS A 109 -30.45 -3.95 -36.02
CA LYS A 109 -30.43 -4.68 -37.29
C LYS A 109 -29.63 -3.91 -38.34
N GLY A 110 -28.69 -4.60 -39.00
CA GLY A 110 -27.78 -4.02 -40.00
C GLY A 110 -26.49 -3.41 -39.42
N LYS A 111 -26.35 -3.35 -38.09
CA LYS A 111 -25.09 -3.03 -37.42
C LYS A 111 -24.20 -4.26 -37.30
N LYS A 112 -22.89 -4.06 -37.11
CA LYS A 112 -21.98 -5.10 -36.65
C LYS A 112 -22.16 -5.28 -35.15
N ILE A 113 -22.41 -6.52 -34.73
CA ILE A 113 -22.65 -6.87 -33.32
C ILE A 113 -21.51 -7.75 -32.83
N SER A 114 -20.78 -7.27 -31.84
CA SER A 114 -19.71 -8.03 -31.18
C SER A 114 -20.14 -8.43 -29.76
N LEU A 115 -19.85 -9.66 -29.36
CA LEU A 115 -19.95 -10.12 -27.98
C LEU A 115 -18.57 -10.01 -27.34
N VAL A 116 -18.47 -9.30 -26.22
CA VAL A 116 -17.22 -9.00 -25.52
C VAL A 116 -17.23 -9.65 -24.14
N PHE A 117 -16.14 -10.33 -23.81
CA PHE A 117 -15.81 -10.79 -22.45
C PHE A 117 -14.59 -10.00 -21.99
N GLU A 118 -14.68 -9.30 -20.86
CA GLU A 118 -13.53 -8.58 -20.30
C GLU A 118 -12.56 -9.47 -19.53
N GLY A 119 -12.98 -10.69 -19.19
CA GLY A 119 -12.16 -11.71 -18.53
C GLY A 119 -12.98 -12.92 -18.11
N SER A 120 -12.45 -14.12 -18.37
CA SER A 120 -13.08 -15.41 -18.06
C SER A 120 -12.00 -16.44 -17.79
N MET A 121 -12.09 -17.18 -16.68
CA MET A 121 -11.07 -18.14 -16.27
C MET A 121 -11.50 -19.59 -16.54
N THR A 122 -10.95 -20.33 -17.51
CA THR A 122 -9.77 -20.01 -18.34
C THR A 122 -10.02 -20.27 -19.82
N ASP A 123 -10.29 -21.52 -20.21
CA ASP A 123 -10.71 -21.82 -21.59
C ASP A 123 -12.20 -21.53 -21.70
N THR A 124 -12.61 -20.68 -22.65
CA THR A 124 -13.99 -20.23 -22.78
C THR A 124 -14.54 -20.53 -24.18
N GLU A 125 -15.40 -21.56 -24.26
CA GLU A 125 -16.21 -21.85 -25.45
C GLU A 125 -17.53 -21.08 -25.37
N VAL A 126 -17.92 -20.38 -26.43
CA VAL A 126 -19.14 -19.56 -26.44
C VAL A 126 -20.04 -19.92 -27.61
N LYS A 127 -21.35 -20.03 -27.36
CA LYS A 127 -22.39 -20.25 -28.36
C LYS A 127 -23.49 -19.20 -28.24
N ILE A 128 -24.02 -18.78 -29.38
CA ILE A 128 -25.25 -17.98 -29.48
C ILE A 128 -26.27 -18.80 -30.28
N ASN A 129 -27.45 -19.04 -29.69
CA ASN A 129 -28.52 -19.81 -30.30
C ASN A 129 -28.03 -21.18 -30.84
N GLY A 130 -27.21 -21.89 -30.05
CA GLY A 130 -26.63 -23.19 -30.41
C GLY A 130 -25.46 -23.16 -31.40
N LYS A 131 -25.06 -22.00 -31.94
CA LYS A 131 -23.94 -21.85 -32.89
C LYS A 131 -22.71 -21.27 -32.20
N LEU A 132 -21.53 -21.82 -32.46
CA LEU A 132 -20.25 -21.29 -31.94
C LEU A 132 -20.06 -19.82 -32.32
N ALA A 133 -19.70 -18.99 -31.33
CA ALA A 133 -19.42 -17.57 -31.53
C ALA A 133 -18.08 -17.36 -32.27
N GLY A 134 -17.08 -18.19 -31.95
CA GLY A 134 -15.76 -18.23 -32.58
C GLY A 134 -14.92 -19.36 -31.98
N ASP A 135 -13.60 -19.30 -32.19
CA ASP A 135 -12.65 -20.24 -31.58
C ASP A 135 -12.69 -20.15 -30.05
N ILE A 136 -12.34 -21.24 -29.37
CA ILE A 136 -12.22 -21.26 -27.91
C ILE A 136 -11.15 -20.24 -27.50
N HIS A 137 -11.49 -19.32 -26.60
CA HIS A 137 -10.51 -18.41 -26.02
C HIS A 137 -9.72 -19.12 -24.93
N GLN A 138 -8.42 -18.87 -24.86
CA GLN A 138 -7.51 -19.47 -23.89
C GLN A 138 -6.67 -18.35 -23.27
N GLY A 139 -6.78 -18.19 -21.95
CA GLY A 139 -6.06 -17.22 -21.14
C GLY A 139 -7.01 -16.39 -20.28
N ALA A 140 -6.78 -16.30 -18.97
CA ALA A 140 -7.79 -15.78 -18.06
C ALA A 140 -7.95 -14.26 -18.00
N PHE A 141 -6.89 -13.52 -18.28
CA PHE A 141 -6.78 -12.12 -17.88
C PHE A 141 -7.14 -11.11 -18.98
N TYR A 142 -7.48 -11.62 -20.17
CA TYR A 142 -7.53 -10.83 -21.39
C TYR A 142 -8.95 -10.61 -21.86
N GLN A 143 -9.20 -9.42 -22.40
CA GLN A 143 -10.45 -9.12 -23.07
C GLN A 143 -10.44 -9.75 -24.47
N PHE A 144 -11.51 -10.49 -24.81
CA PHE A 144 -11.71 -11.03 -26.14
C PHE A 144 -13.10 -10.73 -26.68
N LYS A 145 -13.23 -10.77 -28.02
CA LYS A 145 -14.48 -10.43 -28.72
C LYS A 145 -14.77 -11.36 -29.88
N TYR A 146 -16.05 -11.63 -30.11
CA TYR A 146 -16.55 -12.40 -31.26
C TYR A 146 -17.55 -11.59 -32.08
N ASP A 147 -17.47 -11.69 -33.41
CA ASP A 147 -18.55 -11.23 -34.28
C ASP A 147 -19.72 -12.22 -34.24
N VAL A 148 -20.85 -11.74 -33.74
CA VAL A 148 -22.08 -12.52 -33.54
C VAL A 148 -23.24 -11.97 -34.39
N THR A 149 -22.96 -11.08 -35.34
CA THR A 149 -23.97 -10.41 -36.18
C THR A 149 -24.94 -11.40 -36.82
N GLU A 150 -24.40 -12.45 -37.47
CA GLU A 150 -25.19 -13.48 -38.17
C GLU A 150 -25.76 -14.57 -37.25
N LYS A 151 -25.52 -14.47 -35.95
CA LYS A 151 -25.93 -15.47 -34.94
C LYS A 151 -27.09 -14.96 -34.07
N ILE A 152 -27.36 -13.65 -34.10
CA ILE A 152 -28.37 -12.99 -33.28
C ILE A 152 -29.73 -12.88 -34.01
N SER A 153 -30.79 -13.09 -33.25
CA SER A 153 -32.17 -12.77 -33.64
C SER A 153 -32.60 -11.44 -33.00
N PHE A 154 -32.89 -10.44 -33.83
CA PHE A 154 -33.37 -9.13 -33.35
C PHE A 154 -34.82 -9.19 -32.88
N ASP A 155 -35.13 -8.43 -31.82
CA ASP A 155 -36.49 -8.32 -31.24
C ASP A 155 -37.09 -9.68 -30.80
N LYS A 156 -36.22 -10.65 -30.53
CA LYS A 156 -36.55 -12.00 -30.08
C LYS A 156 -35.60 -12.42 -28.96
N ALA A 157 -36.00 -13.45 -28.21
CA ALA A 157 -35.11 -14.09 -27.26
C ALA A 157 -33.92 -14.73 -27.98
N ASN A 158 -32.73 -14.49 -27.46
CA ASN A 158 -31.48 -15.15 -27.82
C ASN A 158 -30.97 -15.90 -26.60
N ILE A 159 -30.26 -17.00 -26.84
CA ILE A 159 -29.61 -17.78 -25.79
C ILE A 159 -28.10 -17.64 -25.98
N LEU A 160 -27.42 -17.15 -24.95
CA LEU A 160 -25.98 -17.21 -24.77
C LEU A 160 -25.66 -18.44 -23.92
N GLU A 161 -24.76 -19.28 -24.41
CA GLU A 161 -24.21 -20.42 -23.67
C GLU A 161 -22.69 -20.27 -23.62
N ALA A 162 -22.09 -20.46 -22.44
CA ALA A 162 -20.64 -20.45 -22.29
C ALA A 162 -20.17 -21.66 -21.47
N THR A 163 -19.19 -22.40 -21.97
CA THR A 163 -18.50 -23.45 -21.21
C THR A 163 -17.13 -22.92 -20.83
N VAL A 164 -16.89 -22.79 -19.53
CA VAL A 164 -15.67 -22.24 -18.95
C VAL A 164 -14.92 -23.37 -18.23
N SER A 165 -13.70 -23.69 -18.67
CA SER A 165 -12.86 -24.72 -18.03
C SER A 165 -11.83 -24.06 -17.11
N LYS A 166 -11.76 -24.50 -15.84
CA LYS A 166 -10.80 -23.96 -14.86
C LYS A 166 -9.36 -24.17 -15.30
N MET A 167 -9.05 -25.40 -15.72
CA MET A 167 -7.78 -25.76 -16.34
C MET A 167 -7.91 -25.72 -17.86
N SER A 168 -6.92 -25.14 -18.51
CA SER A 168 -6.85 -25.04 -19.96
C SER A 168 -6.56 -26.41 -20.60
N SER A 169 -7.06 -26.60 -21.81
CA SER A 169 -6.64 -27.70 -22.69
C SER A 169 -5.20 -27.50 -23.22
N ASP A 170 -4.70 -26.26 -23.23
CA ASP A 170 -3.31 -25.95 -23.59
C ASP A 170 -2.42 -25.95 -22.34
N LYS A 171 -1.40 -26.81 -22.36
CA LYS A 171 -0.47 -26.98 -21.24
C LYS A 171 0.34 -25.72 -20.93
N SER A 172 0.65 -24.89 -21.94
CA SER A 172 1.40 -23.65 -21.74
C SER A 172 0.60 -22.62 -20.97
N VAL A 173 -0.73 -22.55 -21.17
CA VAL A 173 -1.61 -21.68 -20.38
C VAL A 173 -1.67 -22.13 -18.92
N ASN A 174 -1.80 -23.44 -18.67
CA ASN A 174 -1.77 -23.96 -17.30
C ASN A 174 -0.44 -23.67 -16.60
N ASN A 175 0.66 -23.87 -17.31
CA ASN A 175 1.99 -23.56 -16.80
C ASN A 175 2.17 -22.07 -16.47
N ALA A 176 1.67 -21.19 -17.32
CA ALA A 176 1.81 -19.74 -17.19
C ALA A 176 0.91 -19.14 -16.11
N GLU A 177 -0.33 -19.64 -15.96
CA GLU A 177 -1.36 -19.00 -15.14
C GLU A 177 -1.84 -19.81 -13.93
N ARG A 178 -1.71 -21.14 -13.94
CA ARG A 178 -2.34 -22.02 -12.95
C ARG A 178 -1.37 -22.57 -11.92
N LEU A 179 -0.07 -22.56 -12.24
CA LEU A 179 1.02 -22.96 -11.37
C LEU A 179 1.76 -21.75 -10.80
N ALA A 180 1.02 -20.74 -10.36
CA ALA A 180 1.53 -19.44 -9.96
C ALA A 180 1.30 -19.13 -8.47
N ASP A 181 1.98 -18.12 -7.94
CA ASP A 181 1.84 -17.70 -6.55
C ASP A 181 0.61 -16.83 -6.32
N TYR A 182 -0.57 -17.44 -6.47
CA TYR A 182 -1.86 -16.83 -6.14
C TYR A 182 -3.00 -17.86 -6.16
N TRP A 183 -4.20 -17.45 -5.71
CA TRP A 183 -5.41 -18.27 -5.74
C TRP A 183 -5.87 -18.64 -7.15
N ILE A 184 -6.17 -19.93 -7.39
CA ILE A 184 -6.69 -20.42 -8.67
C ILE A 184 -8.20 -20.55 -8.63
N LEU A 185 -8.87 -19.56 -9.20
CA LEU A 185 -10.33 -19.45 -9.27
C LEU A 185 -10.86 -19.73 -10.68
N GLY A 186 -12.15 -20.01 -10.79
CA GLY A 186 -12.85 -20.18 -12.06
C GLY A 186 -13.95 -19.13 -12.29
N GLY A 187 -14.50 -19.16 -13.50
CA GLY A 187 -15.73 -18.43 -13.85
C GLY A 187 -15.53 -17.16 -14.68
N ILE A 188 -16.66 -16.56 -15.04
CA ILE A 188 -16.74 -15.29 -15.78
C ILE A 188 -16.67 -14.15 -14.76
N TYR A 189 -15.45 -13.71 -14.43
CA TYR A 189 -15.17 -12.80 -13.31
C TYR A 189 -15.10 -11.32 -13.69
N ARG A 190 -15.16 -11.00 -14.99
CA ARG A 190 -15.29 -9.63 -15.50
C ARG A 190 -16.50 -9.52 -16.44
N PRO A 191 -17.00 -8.31 -16.72
CA PRO A 191 -18.24 -8.11 -17.47
C PRO A 191 -18.29 -8.75 -18.86
N VAL A 192 -19.52 -9.06 -19.29
CA VAL A 192 -19.91 -9.55 -20.61
C VAL A 192 -20.98 -8.64 -21.19
N TYR A 193 -20.75 -8.14 -22.39
CA TYR A 193 -21.67 -7.21 -23.06
C TYR A 193 -21.66 -7.37 -24.57
N LEU A 194 -22.71 -6.84 -25.20
CA LEU A 194 -22.75 -6.64 -26.64
C LEU A 194 -22.30 -5.22 -26.99
N GLU A 195 -21.50 -5.11 -28.04
CA GLU A 195 -21.17 -3.87 -28.71
C GLU A 195 -21.84 -3.83 -30.08
N ALA A 196 -22.51 -2.72 -30.38
CA ALA A 196 -23.09 -2.44 -31.69
C ALA A 196 -22.45 -1.22 -32.33
N THR A 197 -21.84 -1.42 -33.49
CA THR A 197 -21.29 -0.36 -34.35
C THR A 197 -21.95 -0.39 -35.73
N PRO A 198 -22.07 0.76 -36.43
CA PRO A 198 -22.40 0.74 -37.86
C PRO A 198 -21.40 -0.13 -38.64
N GLN A 199 -21.77 -0.61 -39.83
CA GLN A 199 -20.85 -1.41 -40.67
C GLN A 199 -19.53 -0.66 -40.90
N GLU A 200 -19.64 0.57 -41.42
CA GLU A 200 -18.54 1.52 -41.49
C GLU A 200 -18.25 2.11 -40.11
N HIS A 201 -17.11 1.79 -39.51
CA HIS A 201 -16.73 2.29 -38.19
C HIS A 201 -15.22 2.29 -37.95
N ILE A 202 -14.81 2.95 -36.86
CA ILE A 202 -13.46 2.86 -36.32
C ILE A 202 -13.44 1.71 -35.31
N SER A 203 -12.57 0.73 -35.51
CA SER A 203 -12.52 -0.48 -34.71
C SER A 203 -11.64 -0.35 -33.46
N TRP A 204 -10.52 0.36 -33.57
CA TRP A 204 -9.63 0.76 -32.47
C TRP A 204 -8.62 1.82 -32.94
N THR A 205 -7.86 2.39 -32.00
CA THR A 205 -6.84 3.41 -32.26
C THR A 205 -5.56 3.08 -31.48
N ALA A 206 -4.41 3.48 -32.01
CA ALA A 206 -3.15 3.52 -31.27
C ALA A 206 -2.61 4.95 -31.28
N ILE A 207 -2.28 5.52 -30.13
CA ILE A 207 -1.86 6.91 -29.97
C ILE A 207 -0.38 6.99 -29.56
N ASP A 208 0.36 7.90 -30.22
CA ASP A 208 1.69 8.35 -29.83
C ASP A 208 1.65 9.89 -29.70
N ALA A 209 1.52 10.37 -28.47
CA ALA A 209 1.45 11.79 -28.14
C ALA A 209 2.70 12.19 -27.34
N LYS A 210 3.60 12.94 -27.99
CA LYS A 210 4.94 13.26 -27.48
C LYS A 210 5.00 14.61 -26.77
N ALA A 211 5.97 14.78 -25.88
CA ALA A 211 6.13 15.99 -25.09
C ALA A 211 6.41 17.25 -25.93
N ASP A 212 6.94 17.09 -27.14
CA ASP A 212 7.15 18.19 -28.07
C ASP A 212 5.85 18.68 -28.74
N GLY A 213 4.69 18.07 -28.43
CA GLY A 213 3.40 18.38 -29.04
C GLY A 213 3.08 17.62 -30.31
N THR A 214 3.94 16.70 -30.74
CA THR A 214 3.65 15.79 -31.84
C THR A 214 2.55 14.81 -31.41
N PHE A 215 1.45 14.77 -32.15
CA PHE A 215 0.35 13.83 -31.97
C PHE A 215 0.24 12.93 -33.20
N ARG A 216 0.45 11.64 -33.01
CA ARG A 216 0.27 10.62 -34.05
C ARG A 216 -0.78 9.62 -33.59
N SER A 217 -1.62 9.16 -34.53
CA SER A 217 -2.51 8.05 -34.26
C SER A 217 -2.72 7.16 -35.47
N ASN A 218 -2.63 5.84 -35.27
CA ASN A 218 -3.14 4.86 -36.20
C ASN A 218 -4.62 4.64 -35.90
N VAL A 219 -5.48 5.02 -36.83
CA VAL A 219 -6.93 4.83 -36.74
C VAL A 219 -7.32 3.63 -37.58
N HIS A 220 -7.74 2.54 -36.95
CA HIS A 220 -8.12 1.31 -37.64
C HIS A 220 -9.58 1.38 -38.08
N LEU A 221 -9.80 1.19 -39.38
CA LEU A 221 -11.07 1.41 -40.06
C LEU A 221 -11.61 0.09 -40.59
N GLU A 222 -12.92 -0.11 -40.44
CA GLU A 222 -13.60 -1.31 -40.93
C GLU A 222 -14.75 -0.94 -41.88
N SER A 223 -14.86 -1.69 -42.98
CA SER A 223 -15.94 -1.63 -43.97
C SER A 223 -16.28 -0.22 -44.46
N LEU A 224 -15.25 0.59 -44.76
CA LEU A 224 -15.42 1.91 -45.36
C LEU A 224 -16.16 1.81 -46.69
N SER A 225 -17.13 2.71 -46.91
CA SER A 225 -17.97 2.74 -48.10
C SER A 225 -18.41 4.16 -48.48
N LYS A 226 -18.75 5.00 -47.50
CA LYS A 226 -19.30 6.35 -47.70
C LYS A 226 -18.40 7.44 -47.16
N ALA A 227 -17.70 7.20 -46.05
CA ALA A 227 -16.84 8.21 -45.48
C ALA A 227 -15.68 8.57 -46.42
N THR A 228 -15.49 9.87 -46.62
CA THR A 228 -14.43 10.45 -47.44
C THR A 228 -13.41 11.21 -46.60
N ASN A 229 -13.78 11.58 -45.37
CA ASN A 229 -12.94 12.33 -44.46
C ASN A 229 -13.02 11.77 -43.04
N LEU A 230 -11.89 11.82 -42.34
CA LEU A 230 -11.78 11.58 -40.90
C LEU A 230 -11.45 12.92 -40.22
N GLN A 231 -12.37 13.42 -39.41
CA GLN A 231 -12.13 14.59 -38.56
C GLN A 231 -11.56 14.14 -37.21
N VAL A 232 -10.47 14.78 -36.79
CA VAL A 232 -9.80 14.53 -35.51
C VAL A 232 -9.80 15.83 -34.71
N GLU A 233 -10.44 15.79 -33.55
CA GLU A 233 -10.57 16.92 -32.64
C GLU A 233 -9.95 16.56 -31.29
N ILE A 234 -8.98 17.35 -30.82
CA ILE A 234 -8.34 17.22 -29.52
C ILE A 234 -8.89 18.31 -28.61
N LYS A 235 -9.36 17.93 -27.42
CA LYS A 235 -9.82 18.82 -26.36
C LYS A 235 -9.05 18.60 -25.08
N ASP A 236 -8.92 19.64 -24.27
CA ASP A 236 -8.61 19.45 -22.84
C ASP A 236 -9.82 18.84 -22.09
N LEU A 237 -9.62 18.40 -20.84
CA LEU A 237 -10.73 17.86 -20.05
C LEU A 237 -11.76 18.92 -19.59
N LYS A 238 -11.51 20.21 -19.83
CA LYS A 238 -12.48 21.29 -19.61
C LYS A 238 -13.39 21.51 -20.83
N GLY A 239 -13.10 20.83 -21.95
CA GLY A 239 -13.88 20.88 -23.18
C GLY A 239 -13.37 21.90 -24.21
N ASN A 240 -12.26 22.60 -23.93
CA ASN A 240 -11.68 23.55 -24.88
C ASN A 240 -11.03 22.81 -26.04
N VAL A 241 -11.32 23.23 -27.28
CA VAL A 241 -10.71 22.66 -28.49
C VAL A 241 -9.28 23.17 -28.62
N ILE A 242 -8.33 22.23 -28.64
CA ILE A 242 -6.89 22.48 -28.73
C ILE A 242 -6.41 22.32 -30.17
N ALA A 243 -6.93 21.32 -30.88
CA ALA A 243 -6.67 21.12 -32.29
C ALA A 243 -7.86 20.45 -32.98
N ASN A 244 -8.09 20.77 -34.26
CA ASN A 244 -9.16 20.18 -35.05
C ASN A 244 -8.73 20.14 -36.52
N GLN A 245 -8.62 18.94 -37.09
CA GLN A 245 -8.18 18.76 -38.47
C GLN A 245 -8.96 17.65 -39.17
N LYS A 246 -9.13 17.78 -40.50
CA LYS A 246 -9.74 16.76 -41.35
C LYS A 246 -8.65 16.10 -42.20
N PHE A 247 -8.75 14.78 -42.34
CA PHE A 247 -7.85 13.97 -43.14
C PHE A 247 -8.65 13.22 -44.20
N PRO A 248 -8.24 13.24 -45.48
CA PRO A 248 -8.90 12.43 -46.50
C PRO A 248 -8.67 10.94 -46.23
N ILE A 249 -9.71 10.14 -46.42
CA ILE A 249 -9.69 8.67 -46.35
C ILE A 249 -10.31 8.08 -47.62
N MET A 250 -9.85 6.88 -48.00
CA MET A 250 -10.34 6.16 -49.17
C MET A 250 -11.11 4.91 -48.74
N ALA A 251 -12.05 4.45 -49.57
CA ALA A 251 -12.91 3.30 -49.25
C ALA A 251 -12.16 1.97 -48.98
N LYS A 252 -10.89 1.86 -49.37
CA LYS A 252 -10.04 0.67 -49.12
C LYS A 252 -9.09 0.83 -47.94
N ASP A 253 -9.09 1.98 -47.28
CA ASP A 253 -8.21 2.20 -46.11
C ASP A 253 -8.64 1.27 -44.98
N SER A 254 -7.72 0.46 -44.48
CA SER A 254 -7.90 -0.36 -43.26
C SER A 254 -7.25 0.28 -42.04
N VAL A 255 -6.26 1.14 -42.26
CA VAL A 255 -5.57 1.94 -41.24
C VAL A 255 -5.25 3.30 -41.82
N LYS A 256 -5.56 4.37 -41.07
CA LYS A 256 -5.15 5.73 -41.40
C LYS A 256 -4.19 6.24 -40.34
N LEU A 257 -2.95 6.56 -40.75
CA LEU A 257 -2.03 7.33 -39.92
C LEU A 257 -2.44 8.81 -39.94
N ILE A 258 -2.61 9.36 -38.74
CA ILE A 258 -2.92 10.76 -38.48
C ILE A 258 -1.70 11.40 -37.84
N GLU A 259 -1.33 12.59 -38.29
CA GLU A 259 -0.25 13.38 -37.73
C GLU A 259 -0.70 14.83 -37.57
N MET A 260 -0.59 15.34 -36.34
CA MET A 260 -0.97 16.69 -35.95
C MET A 260 0.11 17.28 -35.04
N LYS A 261 0.15 18.60 -34.93
CA LYS A 261 1.00 19.33 -33.99
C LYS A 261 0.14 20.16 -33.06
N VAL A 262 0.42 20.06 -31.76
CA VAL A 262 -0.13 20.93 -30.72
C VAL A 262 1.02 21.79 -30.18
N GLU A 263 0.86 23.11 -30.22
CA GLU A 263 1.86 24.02 -29.68
C GLU A 263 1.82 24.03 -28.16
N LYS A 264 2.96 23.73 -27.52
CA LYS A 264 3.16 23.78 -26.06
C LYS A 264 2.05 23.08 -25.25
N PRO A 265 1.80 21.78 -25.46
CA PRO A 265 0.81 21.06 -24.67
C PRO A 265 1.19 21.03 -23.18
N LEU A 266 0.19 20.92 -22.31
CA LEU A 266 0.42 20.53 -20.92
C LEU A 266 0.85 19.06 -20.90
N LEU A 267 1.96 18.77 -20.24
CA LEU A 267 2.56 17.45 -20.25
C LEU A 267 1.96 16.54 -19.19
N TRP A 268 1.87 15.26 -19.50
CA TRP A 268 1.50 14.23 -18.55
C TRP A 268 2.74 13.69 -17.83
N THR A 269 2.68 13.61 -16.50
CA THR A 269 3.64 12.93 -15.61
C THR A 269 2.89 12.34 -14.41
N ALA A 270 3.57 11.56 -13.55
CA ALA A 270 2.99 11.09 -12.29
C ALA A 270 2.75 12.22 -11.25
N GLU A 271 3.34 13.40 -11.44
CA GLU A 271 3.16 14.56 -10.56
C GLU A 271 2.13 15.55 -11.12
N THR A 272 2.07 15.68 -12.44
CA THR A 272 1.18 16.57 -13.19
C THR A 272 0.44 15.78 -14.29
N PRO A 273 -0.62 15.01 -13.94
CA PRO A 273 -1.29 14.09 -14.87
C PRO A 273 -2.25 14.81 -15.84
N ASN A 274 -1.74 15.73 -16.66
CA ASN A 274 -2.56 16.46 -17.63
C ASN A 274 -3.06 15.54 -18.74
N LEU A 275 -4.37 15.47 -18.90
CA LEU A 275 -5.04 14.62 -19.89
C LEU A 275 -5.80 15.43 -20.93
N TYR A 276 -5.95 14.81 -22.10
CA TYR A 276 -6.70 15.30 -23.24
C TYR A 276 -7.69 14.23 -23.71
N GLN A 277 -8.71 14.68 -24.42
CA GLN A 277 -9.68 13.84 -25.11
C GLN A 277 -9.50 14.04 -26.61
N VAL A 278 -9.17 12.96 -27.34
CA VAL A 278 -9.27 12.97 -28.81
C VAL A 278 -10.61 12.37 -29.23
N THR A 279 -11.19 12.97 -30.25
CA THR A 279 -12.45 12.58 -30.88
C THR A 279 -12.23 12.38 -32.37
N TYR A 280 -12.49 11.17 -32.84
CA TYR A 280 -12.41 10.78 -34.25
C TYR A 280 -13.82 10.70 -34.83
N THR A 281 -14.10 11.38 -35.92
CA THR A 281 -15.41 11.37 -36.59
C THR A 281 -15.25 11.04 -38.07
N LEU A 282 -15.92 10.00 -38.54
CA LEU A 282 -16.03 9.70 -39.97
C LEU A 282 -17.07 10.62 -40.62
N TRP A 283 -16.75 11.18 -41.78
CA TRP A 283 -17.61 12.10 -42.53
C TRP A 283 -17.76 11.64 -43.97
N ASP A 284 -19.00 11.61 -44.46
CA ASP A 284 -19.32 11.31 -45.87
C ASP A 284 -19.30 12.55 -46.78
N GLY A 285 -18.89 13.70 -46.24
CA GLY A 285 -18.86 15.00 -46.92
C GLY A 285 -20.11 15.87 -46.68
N LYS A 286 -21.23 15.27 -46.24
CA LYS A 286 -22.47 16.00 -45.89
C LYS A 286 -22.88 15.80 -44.43
N ASN A 287 -22.68 14.60 -43.90
CA ASN A 287 -23.13 14.14 -42.59
C ASN A 287 -21.97 13.61 -41.74
N LYS A 288 -22.13 13.71 -40.41
CA LYS A 288 -21.29 12.99 -39.44
C LYS A 288 -21.76 11.54 -39.36
N GLY A 289 -20.89 10.60 -39.68
CA GLY A 289 -21.13 9.16 -39.57
C GLY A 289 -20.87 8.63 -38.16
N TYR A 290 -19.82 7.81 -38.03
CA TYR A 290 -19.41 7.20 -36.76
C TYR A 290 -18.42 8.06 -35.98
N GLN A 291 -18.50 8.04 -34.64
CA GLN A 291 -17.58 8.71 -33.74
C GLN A 291 -16.95 7.73 -32.74
N SER A 292 -15.65 7.88 -32.52
CA SER A 292 -14.89 7.24 -31.43
C SER A 292 -14.14 8.28 -30.61
N GLN A 293 -13.80 7.94 -29.36
CA GLN A 293 -13.16 8.82 -28.41
C GLN A 293 -12.11 8.04 -27.59
N ASP A 294 -10.94 8.65 -27.40
CA ASP A 294 -9.86 8.13 -26.56
C ASP A 294 -9.29 9.22 -25.66
N ARG A 295 -8.95 8.88 -24.42
CA ARG A 295 -8.18 9.75 -23.53
C ARG A 295 -6.69 9.47 -23.69
N PHE A 296 -5.87 10.51 -23.59
CA PHE A 296 -4.42 10.40 -23.72
C PHE A 296 -3.72 11.56 -22.98
N GLY A 297 -2.40 11.48 -22.84
CA GLY A 297 -1.56 12.54 -22.30
C GLY A 297 -0.31 12.74 -23.15
N PHE A 298 0.14 13.99 -23.32
CA PHE A 298 1.39 14.29 -24.04
C PHE A 298 2.59 13.97 -23.16
N ARG A 299 3.36 12.95 -23.54
CA ARG A 299 4.58 12.54 -22.83
C ARG A 299 5.53 11.80 -23.76
N THR A 300 6.83 11.94 -23.50
CA THR A 300 7.88 11.17 -24.18
C THR A 300 8.60 10.29 -23.17
N ILE A 301 8.62 8.98 -23.42
CA ILE A 301 9.33 8.00 -22.60
C ILE A 301 10.56 7.55 -23.37
N GLU A 302 11.72 7.52 -22.70
CA GLU A 302 12.97 7.05 -23.29
C GLU A 302 13.71 6.16 -22.29
N VAL A 303 14.16 5.00 -22.74
CA VAL A 303 15.18 4.21 -22.04
C VAL A 303 16.51 4.52 -22.71
N ARG A 304 17.40 5.20 -21.98
CA ARG A 304 18.73 5.55 -22.47
C ARG A 304 19.72 4.57 -21.84
N GLU A 305 20.11 3.55 -22.59
CA GLU A 305 21.02 2.50 -22.11
C GLU A 305 22.31 3.10 -21.52
N GLY A 306 22.76 2.57 -20.38
CA GLY A 306 23.93 3.10 -19.67
C GLY A 306 23.70 4.45 -18.96
N ASP A 307 22.45 4.89 -18.85
CA ASP A 307 22.08 6.12 -18.14
C ASP A 307 20.81 5.97 -17.28
N GLY A 308 19.62 5.86 -17.87
CA GLY A 308 18.38 5.77 -17.09
C GLY A 308 17.07 5.82 -17.89
N ILE A 309 15.97 5.84 -17.15
CA ILE A 309 14.61 5.97 -17.67
C ILE A 309 14.21 7.44 -17.61
N TYR A 310 13.76 7.99 -18.73
CA TYR A 310 13.41 9.39 -18.88
C TYR A 310 11.94 9.56 -19.22
N VAL A 311 11.31 10.54 -18.57
CA VAL A 311 9.98 11.05 -18.91
C VAL A 311 10.10 12.53 -19.20
N ASN A 312 9.71 12.95 -20.40
CA ASN A 312 9.75 14.35 -20.86
C ASN A 312 11.16 14.97 -20.72
N GLY A 313 12.20 14.18 -20.99
CA GLY A 313 13.60 14.59 -20.86
C GLY A 313 14.15 14.63 -19.44
N VAL A 314 13.36 14.29 -18.42
CA VAL A 314 13.79 14.20 -17.01
C VAL A 314 14.02 12.75 -16.61
N LYS A 315 15.17 12.47 -16.00
CA LYS A 315 15.51 11.14 -15.48
C LYS A 315 14.70 10.86 -14.22
N VAL A 316 13.84 9.85 -14.27
CA VAL A 316 12.93 9.51 -13.16
C VAL A 316 13.38 8.25 -12.43
N LYS A 317 12.97 8.13 -11.17
CA LYS A 317 13.14 6.91 -10.35
C LYS A 317 11.78 6.40 -9.88
N MET A 318 11.61 5.08 -9.93
CA MET A 318 10.40 4.38 -9.54
C MET A 318 10.35 4.17 -8.03
N LYS A 319 9.35 4.76 -7.40
CA LYS A 319 8.90 4.46 -6.04
C LYS A 319 7.70 3.54 -6.19
N GLY A 320 7.97 2.26 -6.45
CA GLY A 320 6.98 1.32 -6.95
C GLY A 320 6.50 0.28 -5.94
N VAL A 321 5.36 -0.34 -6.26
CA VAL A 321 4.81 -1.52 -5.58
C VAL A 321 4.18 -2.50 -6.59
N ASN A 322 4.22 -3.79 -6.29
CA ASN A 322 3.51 -4.84 -7.03
C ASN A 322 2.05 -4.91 -6.52
N ARG A 323 1.08 -5.03 -7.43
CA ARG A 323 -0.35 -5.13 -7.07
C ARG A 323 -1.03 -6.29 -7.79
N HIS A 324 -1.48 -7.26 -7.01
CA HIS A 324 -2.55 -8.17 -7.42
C HIS A 324 -3.92 -7.48 -7.38
N VAL A 325 -4.76 -7.73 -8.40
CA VAL A 325 -6.19 -7.34 -8.36
C VAL A 325 -6.91 -8.26 -7.37
N TRP A 326 -7.34 -7.73 -6.23
CA TRP A 326 -7.86 -8.58 -5.16
C TRP A 326 -8.86 -7.89 -4.23
N TRP A 327 -9.92 -8.59 -3.83
CA TRP A 327 -10.81 -8.22 -2.73
C TRP A 327 -11.28 -9.48 -1.99
N PRO A 328 -11.30 -9.52 -0.64
CA PRO A 328 -11.45 -10.79 0.09
C PRO A 328 -12.72 -11.58 -0.23
N GLU A 329 -13.87 -10.91 -0.36
CA GLU A 329 -15.18 -11.54 -0.62
C GLU A 329 -15.41 -11.87 -2.09
N THR A 330 -14.66 -11.28 -3.02
CA THR A 330 -14.97 -11.37 -4.46
C THR A 330 -13.79 -11.83 -5.31
N GLY A 331 -12.64 -12.12 -4.69
CA GLY A 331 -11.40 -12.51 -5.36
C GLY A 331 -10.97 -11.43 -6.35
N ARG A 332 -10.87 -11.78 -7.64
CA ARG A 332 -10.45 -10.84 -8.71
C ARG A 332 -11.60 -10.09 -9.36
N SER A 333 -12.85 -10.39 -9.00
CA SER A 333 -14.00 -9.62 -9.46
C SER A 333 -14.09 -8.37 -8.58
N VAL A 334 -13.59 -7.24 -9.06
CA VAL A 334 -13.55 -5.97 -8.32
C VAL A 334 -14.42 -4.90 -9.01
N ASN A 335 -14.44 -3.68 -8.47
CA ASN A 335 -15.14 -2.54 -9.05
C ASN A 335 -14.27 -1.28 -9.04
N ALA A 336 -14.73 -0.25 -9.77
CA ALA A 336 -14.00 1.00 -9.94
C ALA A 336 -13.74 1.75 -8.62
N GLN A 337 -14.53 1.57 -7.57
CA GLN A 337 -14.26 2.22 -6.28
C GLN A 337 -13.06 1.58 -5.58
N LEU A 338 -12.94 0.26 -5.66
CA LEU A 338 -11.77 -0.46 -5.12
C LEU A 338 -10.50 -0.07 -5.88
N ASP A 339 -10.55 0.00 -7.20
CA ASP A 339 -9.41 0.45 -8.00
C ASP A 339 -8.99 1.90 -7.67
N LEU A 340 -9.96 2.81 -7.50
CA LEU A 340 -9.68 4.19 -7.08
C LEU A 340 -9.01 4.24 -5.71
N ASN A 341 -9.51 3.44 -4.76
CA ASN A 341 -8.96 3.38 -3.41
C ASN A 341 -7.52 2.87 -3.43
N ASP A 342 -7.23 1.82 -4.21
CA ASP A 342 -5.87 1.28 -4.32
C ASP A 342 -4.90 2.33 -4.90
N VAL A 343 -5.28 3.04 -5.97
CA VAL A 343 -4.44 4.13 -6.54
C VAL A 343 -4.19 5.24 -5.51
N LYS A 344 -5.22 5.63 -4.74
CA LYS A 344 -5.08 6.63 -3.68
C LYS A 344 -4.14 6.18 -2.56
N LEU A 345 -4.23 4.93 -2.12
CA LEU A 345 -3.36 4.37 -1.08
C LEU A 345 -1.90 4.29 -1.54
N ILE A 346 -1.66 3.92 -2.80
CA ILE A 346 -0.32 3.98 -3.42
C ILE A 346 0.22 5.40 -3.37
N LYS A 347 -0.58 6.38 -3.82
CA LYS A 347 -0.22 7.81 -3.78
C LYS A 347 0.03 8.32 -2.36
N GLU A 348 -0.76 7.88 -1.39
CA GLU A 348 -0.64 8.27 0.03
C GLU A 348 0.71 7.84 0.63
N MET A 349 1.32 6.76 0.14
CA MET A 349 2.68 6.35 0.52
C MET A 349 3.79 7.11 -0.22
N ASN A 350 3.47 8.20 -0.92
CA ASN A 350 4.38 8.97 -1.77
C ASN A 350 4.99 8.15 -2.93
N MET A 351 4.37 7.03 -3.30
CA MET A 351 4.76 6.24 -4.45
C MET A 351 4.35 6.91 -5.77
N ASN A 352 5.06 6.57 -6.84
CA ASN A 352 4.82 7.10 -8.19
C ASN A 352 4.70 6.02 -9.26
N ALA A 353 4.83 4.74 -8.90
CA ALA A 353 4.80 3.64 -9.86
C ALA A 353 4.06 2.41 -9.30
N VAL A 354 3.53 1.59 -10.19
CA VAL A 354 2.89 0.31 -9.87
C VAL A 354 3.18 -0.72 -10.95
N ARG A 355 3.43 -1.97 -10.54
CA ARG A 355 3.54 -3.12 -11.43
C ARG A 355 2.28 -3.98 -11.30
N CYS A 356 1.67 -4.30 -12.43
CA CYS A 356 0.47 -5.15 -12.47
C CYS A 356 0.87 -6.64 -12.39
N SER A 357 1.22 -7.09 -11.19
CA SER A 357 1.64 -8.47 -10.92
C SER A 357 0.44 -9.44 -10.99
N HIS A 358 0.46 -10.51 -11.78
CA HIS A 358 1.30 -10.74 -12.96
C HIS A 358 0.40 -10.88 -14.18
N TYR A 359 -0.43 -9.87 -14.43
CA TYR A 359 -1.45 -9.88 -15.48
C TYR A 359 -2.05 -8.49 -15.70
N PRO A 360 -2.71 -8.26 -16.85
CA PRO A 360 -3.32 -6.97 -17.15
C PRO A 360 -4.44 -6.61 -16.16
N PRO A 361 -4.44 -5.39 -15.61
CA PRO A 361 -5.42 -4.97 -14.62
C PRO A 361 -6.78 -4.66 -15.28
N ASP A 362 -7.73 -4.23 -14.46
CA ASP A 362 -9.02 -3.72 -14.90
C ASP A 362 -8.85 -2.36 -15.59
N ARG A 363 -9.71 -2.07 -16.59
CA ARG A 363 -9.66 -0.80 -17.34
C ARG A 363 -9.81 0.42 -16.42
N SER A 364 -10.62 0.30 -15.37
CA SER A 364 -10.81 1.35 -14.35
C SER A 364 -9.51 1.70 -13.63
N PHE A 365 -8.71 0.69 -13.26
CA PHE A 365 -7.42 0.91 -12.59
C PHE A 365 -6.46 1.74 -13.45
N LEU A 366 -6.29 1.41 -14.72
CA LEU A 366 -5.44 2.18 -15.65
C LEU A 366 -5.97 3.62 -15.85
N ALA A 367 -7.30 3.79 -15.95
CA ALA A 367 -7.91 5.11 -16.05
C ALA A 367 -7.65 5.98 -14.81
N TYR A 368 -7.61 5.39 -13.61
CA TYR A 368 -7.23 6.11 -12.38
C TYR A 368 -5.73 6.37 -12.30
N CYS A 369 -4.88 5.44 -12.76
CA CYS A 369 -3.44 5.69 -12.88
C CYS A 369 -3.14 6.86 -13.82
N ASP A 370 -3.86 6.96 -14.94
CA ASP A 370 -3.76 8.10 -15.86
C ASP A 370 -4.18 9.42 -15.19
N SER A 371 -5.27 9.38 -14.42
CA SER A 371 -5.93 10.59 -13.89
C SER A 371 -5.27 11.12 -12.62
N LEU A 372 -4.77 10.23 -11.76
CA LEU A 372 -4.13 10.57 -10.49
C LEU A 372 -2.60 10.57 -10.57
N GLY A 373 -2.03 10.06 -11.66
CA GLY A 373 -0.60 10.07 -11.92
C GLY A 373 0.14 8.92 -11.24
N LEU A 374 0.19 7.76 -11.90
CA LEU A 374 1.11 6.66 -11.58
C LEU A 374 1.75 6.16 -12.87
N TYR A 375 3.05 5.83 -12.80
CA TYR A 375 3.74 5.07 -13.84
C TYR A 375 3.40 3.59 -13.72
N VAL A 376 3.00 2.96 -14.82
CA VAL A 376 2.54 1.56 -14.84
C VAL A 376 3.49 0.68 -15.63
N LEU A 377 3.85 -0.46 -15.03
CA LEU A 377 4.35 -1.63 -15.74
C LEU A 377 3.18 -2.59 -15.98
N ASP A 378 2.69 -2.63 -17.22
CA ASP A 378 1.59 -3.53 -17.60
C ASP A 378 2.17 -4.85 -18.13
N GLU A 379 1.67 -5.97 -17.60
CA GLU A 379 2.36 -7.25 -17.66
C GLU A 379 1.54 -8.33 -18.37
N LEU A 380 2.11 -8.94 -19.40
CA LEU A 380 1.63 -10.20 -19.94
C LEU A 380 1.82 -11.28 -18.87
N ALA A 381 0.78 -12.05 -18.60
CA ALA A 381 0.85 -13.11 -17.62
C ALA A 381 1.86 -14.22 -17.99
N GLY A 382 2.25 -15.00 -16.98
CA GLY A 382 3.25 -16.04 -17.10
C GLY A 382 4.19 -16.00 -15.91
N TRP A 383 4.00 -16.94 -14.98
CA TRP A 383 4.83 -17.05 -13.78
C TRP A 383 5.73 -18.28 -13.88
N GLN A 384 7.06 -18.08 -13.88
CA GLN A 384 8.11 -19.08 -14.01
C GLN A 384 8.10 -19.96 -15.27
N LYS A 385 7.00 -19.97 -16.04
CA LYS A 385 6.84 -20.68 -17.30
C LYS A 385 6.03 -19.83 -18.27
N ALA A 386 6.50 -19.75 -19.50
CA ALA A 386 5.91 -18.88 -20.50
C ALA A 386 4.76 -19.56 -21.27
N TYR A 387 3.91 -18.74 -21.88
CA TYR A 387 2.99 -19.21 -22.92
C TYR A 387 3.76 -19.71 -24.15
N SER A 388 3.13 -20.62 -24.89
CA SER A 388 3.56 -20.92 -26.26
C SER A 388 3.48 -19.67 -27.14
N THR A 389 4.28 -19.59 -28.20
CA THR A 389 4.29 -18.43 -29.10
C THR A 389 2.93 -18.22 -29.79
N VAL A 390 2.18 -19.29 -30.07
CA VAL A 390 0.86 -19.21 -30.70
C VAL A 390 -0.15 -18.53 -29.78
N VAL A 391 -0.23 -18.99 -28.52
CA VAL A 391 -1.13 -18.40 -27.52
C VAL A 391 -0.65 -17.00 -27.14
N GLY A 392 0.64 -16.83 -26.85
CA GLY A 392 1.23 -15.56 -26.45
C GLY A 392 1.02 -14.44 -27.48
N LYS A 393 1.13 -14.71 -28.78
CA LYS A 393 0.84 -13.72 -29.84
C LYS A 393 -0.58 -13.17 -29.78
N LYS A 394 -1.55 -14.05 -29.52
CA LYS A 394 -2.96 -13.67 -29.36
C LYS A 394 -3.15 -12.80 -28.12
N LEU A 395 -2.58 -13.20 -26.99
CA LEU A 395 -2.72 -12.51 -25.72
C LEU A 395 -2.03 -11.14 -25.69
N VAL A 396 -0.82 -11.02 -26.27
CA VAL A 396 -0.14 -9.72 -26.45
C VAL A 396 -0.98 -8.79 -27.30
N ARG A 397 -1.54 -9.30 -28.42
CA ARG A 397 -2.44 -8.49 -29.26
C ARG A 397 -3.67 -8.00 -28.49
N GLU A 398 -4.31 -8.87 -27.71
CA GLU A 398 -5.52 -8.54 -26.94
C GLU A 398 -5.22 -7.49 -25.85
N MET A 399 -4.13 -7.64 -25.12
CA MET A 399 -3.66 -6.69 -24.10
C MET A 399 -3.29 -5.34 -24.71
N VAL A 400 -2.38 -5.32 -25.69
CA VAL A 400 -1.82 -4.04 -26.20
C VAL A 400 -2.89 -3.23 -26.95
N ILE A 401 -3.79 -3.87 -27.71
CA ILE A 401 -4.92 -3.15 -28.35
C ILE A 401 -5.86 -2.53 -27.31
N ARG A 402 -6.03 -3.19 -26.16
CA ARG A 402 -6.87 -2.69 -25.06
C ARG A 402 -6.25 -1.46 -24.40
N ASP A 403 -4.93 -1.49 -24.20
CA ASP A 403 -4.29 -0.65 -23.17
C ASP A 403 -3.28 0.39 -23.71
N ALA A 404 -2.80 0.29 -24.95
CA ALA A 404 -1.70 1.13 -25.46
C ALA A 404 -1.96 2.65 -25.43
N ASN A 405 -3.22 3.09 -25.37
CA ASN A 405 -3.59 4.50 -25.31
C ASN A 405 -3.45 5.13 -23.90
N HIS A 406 -3.25 4.32 -22.85
CA HIS A 406 -3.05 4.82 -21.49
C HIS A 406 -1.68 5.51 -21.36
N PRO A 407 -1.62 6.83 -21.05
CA PRO A 407 -0.36 7.52 -20.84
C PRO A 407 0.43 7.01 -19.63
N SER A 408 -0.26 6.42 -18.63
CA SER A 408 0.35 5.84 -17.43
C SER A 408 1.29 4.67 -17.70
N ILE A 409 1.01 3.87 -18.73
CA ILE A 409 1.88 2.75 -19.11
C ILE A 409 3.18 3.32 -19.67
N ILE A 410 4.29 3.06 -18.98
CA ILE A 410 5.62 3.51 -19.43
C ILE A 410 6.46 2.38 -20.01
N LEU A 411 6.21 1.14 -19.59
CA LEU A 411 6.91 -0.06 -20.03
C LEU A 411 5.92 -1.24 -20.09
N TRP A 412 6.19 -2.16 -20.99
CA TRP A 412 5.52 -3.46 -21.04
C TRP A 412 6.38 -4.51 -20.34
N SER A 413 5.80 -5.38 -19.52
CA SER A 413 6.48 -6.53 -18.96
C SER A 413 6.00 -7.81 -19.65
N ASN A 414 6.94 -8.66 -20.08
CA ASN A 414 6.64 -9.87 -20.82
C ASN A 414 6.83 -11.09 -19.92
N GLY A 415 5.94 -11.32 -18.96
CA GLY A 415 6.02 -12.43 -18.00
C GLY A 415 6.98 -12.21 -16.83
N ASN A 416 6.98 -13.15 -15.88
CA ASN A 416 7.67 -13.08 -14.60
C ASN A 416 8.54 -14.32 -14.32
N GLU A 417 9.73 -14.13 -13.74
CA GLU A 417 10.59 -15.20 -13.20
C GLU A 417 10.95 -16.37 -14.14
N GLY A 418 11.07 -16.10 -15.43
CA GLY A 418 11.26 -17.13 -16.48
C GLY A 418 9.98 -17.47 -17.25
N GLY A 419 8.87 -16.82 -16.89
CA GLY A 419 7.62 -16.81 -17.66
C GLY A 419 7.65 -15.98 -18.93
N HIS A 420 8.80 -15.42 -19.29
CA HIS A 420 8.97 -14.61 -20.49
C HIS A 420 9.21 -15.46 -21.74
N ASN A 421 8.51 -15.13 -22.83
CA ASN A 421 8.78 -15.68 -24.16
C ASN A 421 9.42 -14.61 -25.04
N LYS A 422 10.70 -14.76 -25.36
CA LYS A 422 11.49 -13.77 -26.12
C LYS A 422 10.99 -13.59 -27.56
N GLU A 423 10.27 -14.56 -28.12
CA GLU A 423 9.68 -14.46 -29.48
C GLU A 423 8.49 -13.49 -29.52
N LEU A 424 7.96 -13.06 -28.37
CA LEU A 424 6.81 -12.16 -28.28
C LEU A 424 7.21 -10.68 -28.23
N VAL A 425 8.47 -10.34 -27.99
CA VAL A 425 8.93 -8.94 -27.79
C VAL A 425 8.53 -8.05 -28.98
N ASP A 426 8.70 -8.57 -30.19
CA ASP A 426 8.38 -7.86 -31.43
C ASP A 426 6.88 -7.78 -31.75
N GLU A 427 6.03 -8.46 -30.98
CA GLU A 427 4.57 -8.37 -31.14
C GLU A 427 4.01 -7.09 -30.53
N TYR A 428 4.61 -6.57 -29.44
CA TYR A 428 4.16 -5.36 -28.76
C TYR A 428 4.15 -4.16 -29.70
N LYS A 429 5.26 -3.93 -30.42
CA LYS A 429 5.42 -2.81 -31.37
C LYS A 429 4.47 -2.85 -32.57
N LYS A 430 3.79 -3.98 -32.83
CA LYS A 430 2.77 -4.07 -33.91
C LYS A 430 1.48 -3.36 -33.54
N TYR A 431 1.19 -3.24 -32.25
CA TYR A 431 -0.06 -2.70 -31.73
C TYR A 431 0.15 -1.42 -30.90
N ASP A 432 1.34 -1.22 -30.33
CA ASP A 432 1.72 0.02 -29.64
C ASP A 432 2.47 0.98 -30.58
N LEU A 433 1.80 2.03 -31.04
CA LEU A 433 2.40 3.06 -31.89
C LEU A 433 3.48 3.89 -31.17
N SER A 434 3.39 4.01 -29.84
CA SER A 434 4.43 4.69 -29.05
C SER A 434 5.73 3.88 -28.97
N ALA A 435 5.69 2.59 -29.36
CA ALA A 435 6.82 1.66 -29.33
C ALA A 435 7.53 1.63 -27.96
N ARG A 436 6.76 1.55 -26.87
CA ARG A 436 7.31 1.49 -25.52
C ARG A 436 8.24 0.31 -25.34
N THR A 437 9.24 0.48 -24.49
CA THR A 437 10.22 -0.57 -24.18
C THR A 437 9.54 -1.74 -23.47
N VAL A 438 9.93 -2.96 -23.86
CA VAL A 438 9.53 -4.22 -23.22
C VAL A 438 10.64 -4.67 -22.27
N ILE A 439 10.29 -5.09 -21.06
CA ILE A 439 11.21 -5.64 -20.04
C ILE A 439 10.89 -7.10 -19.74
N HIS A 440 11.82 -7.77 -19.06
CA HIS A 440 11.61 -9.09 -18.46
C HIS A 440 11.81 -9.00 -16.95
N ALA A 441 10.77 -9.22 -16.15
CA ALA A 441 10.90 -9.43 -14.72
C ALA A 441 11.54 -10.80 -14.44
N HIS A 442 12.55 -10.87 -13.57
CA HIS A 442 13.31 -12.11 -13.35
C HIS A 442 14.09 -12.14 -12.03
N HIS A 443 14.37 -13.34 -11.53
CA HIS A 443 15.13 -13.60 -10.30
C HIS A 443 16.58 -14.08 -10.53
N ARG A 444 17.12 -13.97 -11.76
CA ARG A 444 18.46 -14.49 -12.09
C ARG A 444 19.27 -13.52 -12.97
N PRO A 445 20.53 -13.25 -12.61
CA PRO A 445 21.43 -12.42 -13.41
C PRO A 445 21.52 -12.84 -14.88
N GLY A 446 21.76 -11.87 -15.75
CA GLY A 446 22.00 -12.10 -17.18
C GLY A 446 20.75 -12.09 -18.07
N ASN A 447 19.59 -11.65 -17.55
CA ASN A 447 18.36 -11.49 -18.33
C ASN A 447 18.01 -10.02 -18.64
N ALA A 448 18.97 -9.11 -18.45
CA ALA A 448 18.82 -7.72 -18.85
C ALA A 448 18.45 -7.62 -20.33
N ILE A 449 17.49 -6.74 -20.64
CA ILE A 449 16.98 -6.50 -21.99
C ILE A 449 16.74 -5.00 -22.16
N ASN A 450 17.05 -4.47 -23.35
CA ASN A 450 16.92 -3.04 -23.66
C ASN A 450 17.64 -2.14 -22.62
N GLY A 451 18.81 -2.60 -22.15
CA GLY A 451 19.65 -1.90 -21.17
C GLY A 451 19.11 -1.85 -19.72
N ILE A 452 18.06 -2.61 -19.38
CA ILE A 452 17.48 -2.68 -18.05
C ILE A 452 17.69 -4.07 -17.43
N ASP A 453 18.25 -4.12 -16.24
CA ASP A 453 18.32 -5.28 -15.36
C ASP A 453 17.21 -5.20 -14.30
N CYS A 454 16.42 -6.27 -14.18
CA CYS A 454 15.26 -6.38 -13.31
C CYS A 454 15.41 -7.48 -12.25
N ASN A 455 16.64 -7.91 -11.89
CA ASN A 455 16.86 -8.96 -10.88
C ASN A 455 16.06 -8.70 -9.60
N HIS A 456 15.26 -9.68 -9.19
CA HIS A 456 14.47 -9.66 -7.96
C HIS A 456 15.31 -9.93 -6.71
N TYR A 457 14.89 -9.35 -5.59
CA TYR A 457 15.32 -9.70 -4.23
C TYR A 457 16.84 -9.76 -4.01
N GLU A 458 17.59 -8.99 -4.79
CA GLU A 458 19.02 -8.78 -4.54
C GLU A 458 19.18 -8.07 -3.19
N ASP A 459 20.14 -8.52 -2.40
CA ASP A 459 20.45 -7.85 -1.14
C ASP A 459 21.10 -6.48 -1.37
N PHE A 460 21.28 -5.70 -0.30
CA PHE A 460 21.86 -4.36 -0.38
C PHE A 460 23.26 -4.34 -1.03
N TYR A 461 24.10 -5.31 -0.70
CA TYR A 461 25.49 -5.35 -1.18
C TYR A 461 25.59 -5.81 -2.64
N SER A 462 24.75 -6.77 -3.03
CA SER A 462 24.58 -7.18 -4.42
C SER A 462 24.00 -6.04 -5.25
N THR A 463 22.95 -5.36 -4.77
CA THR A 463 22.36 -4.17 -5.40
C THR A 463 23.41 -3.10 -5.65
N LYS A 464 24.27 -2.81 -4.66
CA LYS A 464 25.37 -1.85 -4.81
C LYS A 464 26.30 -2.23 -5.97
N LYS A 465 26.68 -3.51 -6.07
CA LYS A 465 27.53 -4.00 -7.14
C LYS A 465 26.85 -3.94 -8.52
N ILE A 466 25.55 -4.26 -8.59
CA ILE A 466 24.79 -4.19 -9.84
C ILE A 466 24.70 -2.74 -10.33
N LEU A 467 24.50 -1.78 -9.43
CA LEU A 467 24.44 -0.35 -9.74
C LEU A 467 25.76 0.24 -10.26
N GLU A 468 26.89 -0.43 -10.00
CA GLU A 468 28.21 -0.12 -10.57
C GLU A 468 28.43 -0.77 -11.96
N GLY A 469 27.51 -1.62 -12.39
CA GLY A 469 27.53 -2.32 -13.67
C GLY A 469 27.17 -1.45 -14.88
N PRO A 470 26.88 -2.06 -16.05
CA PRO A 470 26.60 -1.32 -17.28
C PRO A 470 25.11 -1.00 -17.51
N ASN A 471 24.20 -1.73 -16.86
CA ASN A 471 22.75 -1.66 -17.11
C ASN A 471 22.05 -0.78 -16.09
N ILE A 472 20.93 -0.18 -16.50
CA ILE A 472 19.99 0.46 -15.58
C ILE A 472 19.45 -0.63 -14.65
N TYR A 473 19.50 -0.43 -13.34
CA TYR A 473 18.95 -1.38 -12.38
C TYR A 473 17.61 -0.91 -11.83
N MET A 474 16.58 -1.72 -12.06
CA MET A 474 15.20 -1.51 -11.65
C MET A 474 14.60 -2.85 -11.18
N PRO A 475 14.85 -3.30 -9.94
CA PRO A 475 14.23 -4.51 -9.43
C PRO A 475 12.70 -4.40 -9.52
N THR A 476 12.09 -5.34 -10.24
CA THR A 476 10.63 -5.45 -10.36
C THR A 476 9.98 -6.10 -9.13
N GLU A 477 10.80 -6.68 -8.25
CA GLU A 477 10.41 -7.14 -6.91
C GLU A 477 11.62 -6.97 -5.96
N PHE A 478 11.43 -6.30 -4.81
CA PHE A 478 12.41 -6.24 -3.72
C PHE A 478 11.70 -6.03 -2.38
N LEU A 479 12.41 -6.28 -1.27
CA LEU A 479 11.90 -6.12 0.11
C LEU A 479 10.49 -6.70 0.32
N HIS A 480 10.42 -8.03 0.39
CA HIS A 480 9.17 -8.77 0.53
C HIS A 480 8.44 -8.45 1.85
N ALA A 481 7.17 -8.07 1.76
CA ALA A 481 6.30 -7.61 2.85
C ALA A 481 5.54 -8.77 3.51
N GLN A 482 6.10 -9.99 3.44
CA GLN A 482 5.46 -11.15 4.05
C GLN A 482 5.37 -11.00 5.56
N ASP A 483 4.15 -11.12 6.09
CA ASP A 483 3.78 -10.79 7.47
C ASP A 483 4.30 -9.40 7.90
N ASP A 484 4.42 -8.47 6.94
CA ASP A 484 5.10 -7.16 6.96
C ASP A 484 6.52 -7.14 7.59
N GLY A 485 7.22 -8.27 7.51
CA GLY A 485 8.56 -8.41 8.07
C GLY A 485 9.68 -7.76 7.24
N GLY A 486 9.46 -7.45 5.94
CA GLY A 486 10.52 -6.97 5.05
C GLY A 486 10.30 -5.64 4.32
N ALA A 487 9.05 -5.20 4.07
CA ALA A 487 8.71 -4.03 3.24
C ALA A 487 9.61 -2.79 3.41
N ALA A 488 9.38 -2.01 4.46
CA ALA A 488 10.20 -0.82 4.77
C ALA A 488 11.50 -1.15 5.53
N ALA A 489 11.77 -2.42 5.80
CA ALA A 489 12.91 -2.84 6.62
C ALA A 489 14.21 -2.83 5.80
N GLY A 490 14.96 -1.73 5.89
CA GLY A 490 16.14 -1.46 5.03
C GLY A 490 15.82 -0.65 3.77
N LEU A 491 14.56 -0.25 3.56
CA LEU A 491 14.16 0.55 2.41
C LEU A 491 14.89 1.90 2.35
N ALA A 492 15.14 2.54 3.50
CA ALA A 492 15.88 3.79 3.54
C ALA A 492 17.30 3.65 2.96
N ASP A 493 18.01 2.58 3.32
CA ASP A 493 19.37 2.32 2.83
C ASP A 493 19.36 2.04 1.32
N ILE A 494 18.47 1.16 0.86
CA ILE A 494 18.32 0.81 -0.56
C ILE A 494 17.88 2.03 -1.38
N TRP A 495 16.95 2.84 -0.86
CA TRP A 495 16.47 4.03 -1.56
C TRP A 495 17.57 5.08 -1.71
N GLU A 496 18.37 5.35 -0.66
CA GLU A 496 19.53 6.24 -0.79
C GLU A 496 20.57 5.72 -1.77
N LEU A 497 20.78 4.40 -1.80
CA LEU A 497 21.69 3.76 -2.75
C LEU A 497 21.21 3.99 -4.20
N HIS A 498 19.94 3.71 -4.50
CA HIS A 498 19.36 4.00 -5.81
C HIS A 498 19.34 5.50 -6.12
N TRP A 499 18.99 6.37 -5.16
CA TRP A 499 18.90 7.82 -5.35
C TRP A 499 20.22 8.41 -5.84
N ASN A 500 21.33 8.00 -5.21
CA ASN A 500 22.67 8.53 -5.50
C ASN A 500 23.41 7.79 -6.63
N ALA A 501 23.00 6.58 -7.00
CA ALA A 501 23.62 5.83 -8.09
C ALA A 501 23.22 6.36 -9.47
N LYS A 502 24.19 6.43 -10.40
CA LYS A 502 23.96 6.83 -11.80
C LYS A 502 22.90 5.94 -12.47
N LEU A 503 23.01 4.62 -12.32
CA LEU A 503 22.14 3.66 -13.00
C LEU A 503 20.95 3.20 -12.17
N GLY A 504 20.73 3.78 -10.99
CA GLY A 504 19.61 3.43 -10.12
C GLY A 504 18.30 4.01 -10.64
N ALA A 505 17.33 3.14 -10.93
CA ALA A 505 15.99 3.52 -11.37
C ALA A 505 14.91 3.34 -10.29
N GLY A 506 15.28 3.11 -9.03
CA GLY A 506 14.34 2.71 -7.98
C GLY A 506 13.88 1.26 -8.16
N GLY A 507 12.66 0.91 -7.73
CA GLY A 507 12.17 -0.47 -7.78
C GLY A 507 10.73 -0.63 -7.31
N PHE A 508 10.26 -1.88 -7.23
CA PHE A 508 8.88 -2.23 -6.85
C PHE A 508 8.82 -3.18 -5.65
N ILE A 509 8.26 -2.72 -4.53
CA ILE A 509 8.10 -3.52 -3.30
C ILE A 509 7.12 -4.68 -3.57
N TRP A 510 7.38 -5.87 -3.02
CA TRP A 510 6.45 -6.99 -3.03
C TRP A 510 5.77 -7.13 -1.66
N ASP A 511 4.46 -6.99 -1.50
CA ASP A 511 3.51 -6.43 -2.46
C ASP A 511 2.48 -5.50 -1.77
N PHE A 512 1.46 -5.05 -2.51
CA PHE A 512 0.52 -4.02 -2.07
C PHE A 512 -0.45 -4.45 -0.96
N ALA A 513 -0.96 -5.69 -0.97
CA ALA A 513 -1.97 -6.11 0.00
C ALA A 513 -2.04 -7.64 0.13
N ASP A 514 -2.26 -8.13 1.35
CA ASP A 514 -2.47 -9.55 1.63
C ASP A 514 -3.59 -10.13 0.75
N GLU A 515 -3.30 -11.19 0.00
CA GLU A 515 -4.26 -11.93 -0.83
C GLU A 515 -5.14 -12.89 0.00
N GLY A 516 -5.66 -12.40 1.13
CA GLY A 516 -6.61 -13.12 1.98
C GLY A 516 -7.95 -13.31 1.27
N ILE A 517 -8.45 -14.55 1.18
CA ILE A 517 -9.75 -14.85 0.58
C ILE A 517 -10.76 -15.23 1.66
N VAL A 518 -11.98 -14.67 1.62
CA VAL A 518 -13.08 -15.19 2.44
C VAL A 518 -13.50 -16.53 1.88
N ARG A 519 -13.21 -17.61 2.61
CA ARG A 519 -13.52 -18.97 2.15
C ARG A 519 -14.91 -19.40 2.55
N THR A 520 -15.77 -19.48 1.55
CA THR A 520 -17.17 -19.92 1.71
C THR A 520 -17.33 -21.40 2.07
N ASP A 521 -16.27 -22.22 1.98
CA ASP A 521 -16.20 -23.60 2.49
C ASP A 521 -15.49 -23.71 3.84
N PHE A 522 -15.04 -22.58 4.39
CA PHE A 522 -14.28 -22.51 5.62
C PHE A 522 -14.89 -21.48 6.57
N ASN A 523 -16.20 -21.62 6.81
CA ASN A 523 -16.99 -20.78 7.72
C ASN A 523 -16.88 -19.27 7.45
N ASN A 524 -16.63 -18.87 6.20
CA ASN A 524 -16.41 -17.47 5.80
C ASN A 524 -15.25 -16.80 6.56
N VAL A 525 -14.23 -17.57 6.94
CA VAL A 525 -12.98 -17.03 7.50
C VAL A 525 -12.06 -16.61 6.36
N ILE A 526 -11.29 -15.54 6.57
CA ILE A 526 -10.24 -15.11 5.66
C ILE A 526 -9.09 -16.12 5.72
N ASP A 527 -8.76 -16.71 4.58
CA ASP A 527 -7.64 -17.64 4.40
C ASP A 527 -6.56 -16.96 3.55
N VAL A 528 -5.36 -16.81 4.10
CA VAL A 528 -4.15 -16.33 3.40
C VAL A 528 -3.28 -17.49 2.91
N ASN A 529 -3.87 -18.67 2.76
CA ASN A 529 -3.18 -19.91 2.41
C ASN A 529 -1.88 -20.13 3.22
N ARG A 530 -2.00 -19.98 4.54
CA ARG A 530 -0.91 -20.08 5.53
C ARG A 530 0.16 -19.00 5.37
N VAL A 531 1.14 -19.23 4.49
CA VAL A 531 2.36 -18.43 4.32
C VAL A 531 2.57 -17.98 2.88
N ASN A 532 1.58 -18.21 1.99
CA ASN A 532 1.74 -17.88 0.57
C ASN A 532 1.05 -16.57 0.18
N ALA A 533 -0.02 -16.16 0.86
CA ALA A 533 -0.77 -14.94 0.57
C ALA A 533 -0.76 -13.81 1.65
N PRO A 534 -0.07 -13.91 2.81
CA PRO A 534 0.11 -12.75 3.70
C PRO A 534 1.34 -11.92 3.31
N ASP A 535 1.36 -11.38 2.09
CA ASP A 535 2.53 -10.77 1.46
C ASP A 535 2.53 -9.24 1.39
N GLY A 536 1.51 -8.59 1.95
CA GLY A 536 1.22 -7.19 1.70
C GLY A 536 1.74 -6.20 2.75
N ILE A 537 1.94 -4.96 2.31
CA ILE A 537 2.05 -3.76 3.18
C ILE A 537 0.72 -3.35 3.82
N LEU A 538 -0.38 -3.98 3.39
CA LEU A 538 -1.75 -3.74 3.82
C LEU A 538 -2.41 -5.10 4.10
N GLY A 539 -3.32 -5.12 5.08
CA GLY A 539 -4.20 -6.27 5.29
C GLY A 539 -5.21 -6.47 4.14
N PRO A 540 -5.96 -7.59 4.15
CA PRO A 540 -6.88 -7.96 3.06
C PRO A 540 -7.93 -6.88 2.74
N HIS A 541 -8.39 -6.13 3.75
CA HIS A 541 -9.35 -5.03 3.61
C HIS A 541 -8.68 -3.65 3.65
N ARG A 542 -7.38 -3.60 3.33
CA ARG A 542 -6.53 -2.39 3.25
C ARG A 542 -6.22 -1.79 4.61
N GLU A 543 -6.20 -2.60 5.66
CA GLU A 543 -5.73 -2.19 6.97
C GLU A 543 -4.25 -1.75 6.87
N LYS A 544 -3.93 -0.54 7.33
CA LYS A 544 -2.59 0.05 7.21
C LYS A 544 -1.65 -0.49 8.27
N GLU A 545 -0.62 -1.21 7.83
CA GLU A 545 0.45 -1.71 8.68
C GLU A 545 1.51 -0.65 8.99
N GLY A 546 2.43 -0.95 9.91
CA GLY A 546 3.50 -0.01 10.29
C GLY A 546 4.42 0.37 9.11
N SER A 547 4.66 -0.55 8.17
CA SER A 547 5.46 -0.24 6.98
C SER A 547 4.83 0.79 6.07
N PHE A 548 3.50 0.87 5.96
CA PHE A 548 2.80 1.88 5.15
C PHE A 548 3.31 3.29 5.48
N TYR A 549 3.36 3.61 6.78
CA TYR A 549 3.79 4.92 7.25
C TYR A 549 5.30 5.12 7.10
N ALA A 550 6.09 4.04 7.29
CA ALA A 550 7.53 4.10 7.09
C ALA A 550 7.88 4.37 5.62
N ILE A 551 7.21 3.69 4.68
CA ILE A 551 7.35 3.94 3.24
C ILE A 551 6.98 5.38 2.92
N ARG A 552 5.85 5.87 3.46
CA ARG A 552 5.41 7.25 3.25
C ARG A 552 6.48 8.28 3.63
N GLU A 553 7.14 8.11 4.78
CA GLU A 553 8.24 8.99 5.18
C GLU A 553 9.46 8.84 4.26
N ILE A 554 9.92 7.60 4.02
CA ILE A 554 11.15 7.31 3.26
C ILE A 554 11.04 7.82 1.82
N TYR A 555 9.88 7.63 1.20
CA TYR A 555 9.57 8.06 -0.17
C TYR A 555 9.07 9.49 -0.26
N SER A 556 9.01 10.24 0.85
CA SER A 556 8.62 11.66 0.81
C SER A 556 9.46 12.43 -0.23
N PRO A 557 8.82 13.11 -1.19
CA PRO A 557 9.51 13.99 -2.13
C PRO A 557 10.05 15.27 -1.45
N VAL A 558 9.59 15.59 -0.25
CA VAL A 558 10.22 16.60 0.62
C VAL A 558 11.11 15.83 1.59
N HIS A 559 12.41 15.74 1.28
CA HIS A 559 13.32 14.90 2.05
C HIS A 559 14.07 15.72 3.11
N ILE A 560 13.96 15.29 4.37
CA ILE A 560 14.57 15.94 5.54
C ILE A 560 15.31 14.88 6.36
N THR A 561 16.60 15.11 6.62
CA THR A 561 17.47 14.17 7.37
C THR A 561 17.67 14.57 8.84
N MET A 562 17.16 15.73 9.25
CA MET A 562 17.29 16.24 10.61
C MET A 562 16.49 15.35 11.59
N LYS A 563 17.18 14.62 12.47
CA LYS A 563 16.55 13.73 13.47
C LYS A 563 16.21 14.42 14.79
N LYS A 564 17.05 15.37 15.23
CA LYS A 564 16.87 16.17 16.45
C LYS A 564 17.16 17.63 16.14
N LEU A 565 16.53 18.55 16.87
CA LEU A 565 16.87 19.97 16.77
C LEU A 565 18.26 20.21 17.38
N PRO A 566 19.16 20.92 16.70
CA PRO A 566 20.43 21.30 17.29
C PRO A 566 20.21 22.35 18.41
N ALA A 567 21.15 22.43 19.36
CA ALA A 567 21.02 23.34 20.51
C ALA A 567 20.92 24.83 20.11
N ASP A 568 21.54 25.18 18.99
CA ASP A 568 21.55 26.51 18.35
C ASP A 568 20.49 26.64 17.24
N PHE A 569 19.47 25.77 17.22
CA PHE A 569 18.41 25.81 16.22
C PHE A 569 17.77 27.20 16.12
N ASN A 570 17.75 27.73 14.89
CA ASN A 570 17.29 29.09 14.58
C ASN A 570 16.05 29.13 13.68
N GLY A 571 15.36 27.99 13.53
CA GLY A 571 14.21 27.85 12.63
C GLY A 571 14.56 27.46 11.19
N THR A 572 15.82 27.17 10.88
CA THR A 572 16.22 26.71 9.54
C THR A 572 16.29 25.18 9.46
N ILE A 573 15.51 24.59 8.56
CA ILE A 573 15.47 23.15 8.32
C ILE A 573 16.02 22.87 6.91
N PRO A 574 17.16 22.16 6.76
CA PRO A 574 17.66 21.71 5.47
C PRO A 574 16.69 20.73 4.82
N VAL A 575 16.44 20.91 3.52
CA VAL A 575 15.52 20.10 2.73
C VAL A 575 16.11 19.80 1.36
N GLU A 576 15.82 18.60 0.84
CA GLU A 576 16.06 18.22 -0.56
C GLU A 576 14.70 18.06 -1.25
N ASN A 577 14.51 18.74 -2.38
CA ASN A 577 13.37 18.51 -3.25
C ASN A 577 13.64 17.25 -4.09
N ARG A 578 12.98 16.14 -3.76
CA ARG A 578 13.03 14.86 -4.49
C ARG A 578 11.83 14.63 -5.40
N TYR A 579 11.06 15.67 -5.73
CA TYR A 579 10.22 15.67 -6.93
C TYR A 579 11.08 15.73 -8.19
N HIS A 580 10.53 15.26 -9.31
CA HIS A 580 11.16 15.32 -10.63
C HIS A 580 10.61 16.48 -11.48
N PHE A 581 9.37 16.93 -11.22
CA PHE A 581 8.69 17.95 -12.02
C PHE A 581 8.11 19.11 -11.19
N THR A 582 7.96 18.94 -9.87
CA THR A 582 7.31 19.90 -8.96
C THR A 582 8.31 20.75 -8.18
N ASP A 583 8.16 22.07 -8.18
CA ASP A 583 8.91 22.99 -7.31
C ASP A 583 8.25 23.06 -5.93
N LEU A 584 9.03 23.13 -4.86
CA LEU A 584 8.45 23.18 -3.50
C LEU A 584 7.64 24.45 -3.23
N LYS A 585 7.77 25.51 -4.04
CA LYS A 585 6.90 26.69 -3.96
C LYS A 585 5.43 26.36 -4.25
N ASP A 586 5.18 25.29 -5.01
CA ASP A 586 3.84 24.83 -5.40
C ASP A 586 3.26 23.86 -4.35
N CYS A 587 4.06 23.42 -3.38
CA CYS A 587 3.62 22.73 -2.18
C CYS A 587 3.20 23.73 -1.09
N ARG A 588 2.51 23.27 -0.04
CA ARG A 588 2.21 24.05 1.17
C ARG A 588 2.97 23.50 2.36
N PHE A 589 3.53 24.39 3.18
CA PHE A 589 4.22 24.06 4.43
C PHE A 589 3.52 24.71 5.62
N GLU A 590 3.31 23.94 6.68
CA GLU A 590 2.68 24.39 7.92
C GLU A 590 3.55 24.00 9.12
N GLY A 591 3.80 24.96 10.02
CA GLY A 591 4.59 24.73 11.23
C GLY A 591 3.73 24.88 12.45
N LYS A 592 3.97 24.07 13.49
CA LYS A 592 3.27 24.19 14.77
C LYS A 592 4.23 24.00 15.93
N LEU A 593 4.08 24.79 16.97
CA LEU A 593 4.66 24.51 18.28
C LEU A 593 3.55 23.96 19.17
N ILE A 594 3.81 22.87 19.89
CA ILE A 594 2.78 22.18 20.65
C ILE A 594 3.24 21.83 22.07
N THR A 595 2.28 21.78 22.99
CA THR A 595 2.44 21.13 24.30
C THR A 595 1.57 19.88 24.35
N TYR A 596 2.08 18.80 24.92
CA TYR A 596 1.35 17.54 25.02
C TYR A 596 0.57 17.45 26.32
N LYS A 597 -0.52 16.67 26.30
CA LYS A 597 -1.24 16.33 27.52
C LYS A 597 -0.37 15.48 28.45
N GLN A 598 -0.38 15.82 29.73
CA GLN A 598 0.40 15.13 30.75
C GLN A 598 -0.16 13.74 31.09
N PRO A 599 0.61 12.83 31.74
CA PRO A 599 0.19 11.44 32.00
C PRO A 599 -1.16 11.29 32.71
N TYR A 600 -1.50 12.26 33.57
CA TYR A 600 -2.71 12.23 34.39
C TYR A 600 -3.91 12.95 33.75
N ALA A 601 -3.78 13.51 32.55
CA ALA A 601 -4.92 13.98 31.77
C ALA A 601 -5.88 12.81 31.46
N GLU A 602 -7.16 13.07 31.23
CA GLU A 602 -8.13 12.01 30.94
C GLU A 602 -7.81 11.27 29.63
N GLU A 603 -7.36 12.01 28.61
CA GLU A 603 -7.09 11.49 27.27
C GLU A 603 -5.65 11.83 26.84
N ALA A 604 -5.12 11.09 25.88
CA ALA A 604 -3.93 11.50 25.14
C ALA A 604 -4.21 12.67 24.16
N GLY A 605 -3.12 13.24 23.62
CA GLY A 605 -3.12 14.21 22.54
C GLY A 605 -2.41 15.51 22.89
N VAL A 606 -2.65 16.51 22.05
CA VAL A 606 -2.09 17.85 22.20
C VAL A 606 -2.95 18.67 23.16
N ASP A 607 -2.31 19.44 24.04
CA ASP A 607 -2.94 20.34 25.00
C ASP A 607 -3.06 21.77 24.42
N SER A 608 -1.97 22.29 23.84
CA SER A 608 -1.97 23.59 23.18
C SER A 608 -1.21 23.58 21.85
N VAL A 609 -1.64 24.44 20.91
CA VAL A 609 -1.05 24.57 19.57
C VAL A 609 -0.83 26.04 19.25
N LEU A 610 0.38 26.40 18.84
CA LEU A 610 0.69 27.67 18.18
C LEU A 610 1.09 27.42 16.73
N ASN A 611 0.29 27.92 15.78
CA ASN A 611 0.60 27.84 14.36
C ASN A 611 1.69 28.86 13.98
N LEU A 612 2.69 28.39 13.24
CA LEU A 612 3.77 29.19 12.68
C LEU A 612 3.46 29.58 11.24
N LYS A 613 3.79 30.81 10.86
CA LYS A 613 3.76 31.23 9.46
C LYS A 613 5.01 30.72 8.75
N ILE A 614 4.81 29.93 7.70
CA ILE A 614 5.86 29.44 6.80
C ILE A 614 5.51 29.84 5.38
N ASN A 615 6.52 30.29 4.63
CA ASN A 615 6.41 30.40 3.18
C ASN A 615 7.00 29.15 2.55
N SER A 616 6.32 28.59 1.56
CA SER A 616 6.86 27.49 0.77
C SER A 616 8.19 27.93 0.12
N PRO A 617 9.26 27.13 0.25
CA PRO A 617 10.56 27.50 -0.30
C PRO A 617 10.52 27.42 -1.83
N VAL A 618 11.11 28.40 -2.50
CA VAL A 618 11.37 28.29 -3.94
C VAL A 618 12.56 27.35 -4.13
N LEU A 619 12.26 26.10 -4.47
CA LEU A 619 13.27 25.05 -4.62
C LEU A 619 12.87 24.11 -5.75
N ALA A 620 13.56 24.25 -6.88
CA ALA A 620 13.33 23.47 -8.08
C ALA A 620 13.54 21.95 -7.84
N PRO A 621 12.95 21.08 -8.70
CA PRO A 621 13.14 19.63 -8.64
C PRO A 621 14.61 19.23 -8.50
N THR A 622 14.88 18.21 -7.68
CA THR A 622 16.22 17.63 -7.41
C THR A 622 17.23 18.56 -6.73
N GLN A 623 16.83 19.77 -6.32
CA GLN A 623 17.72 20.73 -5.64
C GLN A 623 17.68 20.61 -4.10
N LYS A 624 18.73 21.09 -3.44
CA LYS A 624 18.83 21.19 -1.98
C LYS A 624 18.71 22.65 -1.54
N GLY A 625 18.05 22.87 -0.40
CA GLY A 625 17.77 24.20 0.12
C GLY A 625 17.35 24.16 1.58
N ASN A 626 16.59 25.16 2.02
CA ASN A 626 16.12 25.26 3.40
C ASN A 626 14.65 25.71 3.46
N VAL A 627 13.91 25.17 4.41
CA VAL A 627 12.66 25.75 4.91
C VAL A 627 13.00 26.65 6.11
N ARG A 628 12.42 27.85 6.18
CA ARG A 628 12.62 28.77 7.29
C ARG A 628 11.33 28.96 8.09
N LEU A 629 11.44 28.76 9.39
CA LEU A 629 10.38 28.92 10.37
C LEU A 629 10.56 30.24 11.12
N ASN A 630 9.48 31.02 11.23
CA ASN A 630 9.47 32.22 12.07
C ASN A 630 9.14 31.83 13.51
N LEU A 631 10.17 31.47 14.28
CA LEU A 631 10.01 31.07 15.68
C LEU A 631 9.82 32.30 16.58
N PRO A 632 8.83 32.30 17.50
CA PRO A 632 8.72 33.34 18.53
C PRO A 632 9.84 33.20 19.56
N SER A 633 10.17 34.25 20.31
CA SER A 633 11.31 34.25 21.25
C SER A 633 11.18 33.22 22.38
N ASP A 634 9.96 32.82 22.70
CA ASP A 634 9.59 31.87 23.76
C ASP A 634 9.36 30.44 23.25
N TRP A 635 9.72 30.12 22.00
CA TRP A 635 9.46 28.81 21.38
C TRP A 635 9.98 27.61 22.17
N LYS A 636 11.02 27.80 23.00
CA LYS A 636 11.61 26.76 23.86
C LYS A 636 10.72 26.32 25.03
N GLN A 637 9.61 27.01 25.29
CA GLN A 637 8.64 26.62 26.32
C GLN A 637 7.67 25.51 25.87
N TYR A 638 7.61 25.24 24.56
CA TYR A 638 6.78 24.18 23.98
C TYR A 638 7.49 22.83 24.02
N ASP A 639 6.74 21.75 23.92
CA ASP A 639 7.27 20.39 24.05
C ASP A 639 7.83 19.87 22.73
N ALA A 640 7.20 20.24 21.60
CA ALA A 640 7.64 19.83 20.26
C ALA A 640 7.35 20.85 19.16
N LEU A 641 8.13 20.76 18.08
CA LEU A 641 7.96 21.45 16.81
C LEU A 641 7.44 20.45 15.77
N ILE A 642 6.38 20.81 15.06
CA ILE A 642 5.83 20.05 13.93
C ILE A 642 6.06 20.84 12.64
N LEU A 643 6.45 20.14 11.57
CA LEU A 643 6.40 20.62 10.19
C LEU A 643 5.57 19.64 9.37
N MET A 644 4.53 20.13 8.69
CA MET A 644 3.73 19.37 7.75
C MET A 644 3.94 19.93 6.35
N ALA A 645 4.06 19.04 5.36
CA ALA A 645 4.06 19.40 3.95
C ALA A 645 2.85 18.78 3.22
N THR A 646 2.24 19.57 2.33
CA THR A 646 1.11 19.17 1.48
C THR A 646 1.49 19.43 0.03
N ASP A 647 1.13 18.53 -0.88
CA ASP A 647 1.46 18.65 -2.29
C ASP A 647 0.58 19.72 -3.01
N SER A 648 0.82 19.91 -4.31
CA SER A 648 0.07 20.86 -5.14
C SER A 648 -1.40 20.48 -5.36
N HIS A 649 -1.79 19.25 -5.03
CA HIS A 649 -3.15 18.73 -5.15
C HIS A 649 -3.93 18.81 -3.83
N GLY A 650 -3.26 19.18 -2.73
CA GLY A 650 -3.85 19.30 -1.41
C GLY A 650 -3.74 18.04 -0.55
N GLU A 651 -3.00 17.03 -0.99
CA GLU A 651 -2.77 15.80 -0.24
C GLU A 651 -1.53 15.93 0.66
N GLU A 652 -1.62 15.42 1.90
CA GLU A 652 -0.49 15.48 2.83
C GLU A 652 0.65 14.59 2.32
N ILE A 653 1.85 15.18 2.22
CA ILE A 653 3.07 14.45 1.90
C ILE A 653 3.53 13.69 3.15
N TYR A 654 3.84 14.44 4.21
CA TYR A 654 4.24 13.89 5.50
C TYR A 654 4.23 14.98 6.60
N THR A 655 4.29 14.53 7.85
CA THR A 655 4.40 15.36 9.05
C THR A 655 5.61 14.95 9.89
N TRP A 656 6.61 15.82 10.00
CA TRP A 656 7.79 15.66 10.86
C TRP A 656 7.56 16.30 12.22
N THR A 657 8.05 15.65 13.27
CA THR A 657 7.98 16.18 14.64
C THR A 657 9.33 16.09 15.31
N TRP A 658 9.75 17.18 15.97
CA TRP A 658 10.98 17.22 16.76
C TRP A 658 10.71 17.67 18.19
N ARG A 659 11.31 16.97 19.13
CA ARG A 659 11.33 17.34 20.55
C ARG A 659 12.03 18.69 20.75
N ILE A 660 11.42 19.55 21.56
CA ILE A 660 11.98 20.83 22.01
C ILE A 660 12.45 20.70 23.46
N LYS A 661 11.53 20.39 24.39
CA LYS A 661 11.90 20.13 25.79
C LYS A 661 12.58 18.78 25.91
N SER A 662 13.73 18.77 26.58
CA SER A 662 14.40 17.51 26.94
C SER A 662 13.52 16.66 27.85
N ASN A 663 13.77 15.35 27.87
CA ASN A 663 13.10 14.46 28.81
C ASN A 663 13.28 14.93 30.27
N GLN A 664 14.44 15.47 30.62
CA GLN A 664 14.67 16.05 31.94
C GLN A 664 13.65 17.16 32.29
N ALA A 665 13.37 18.08 31.37
CA ALA A 665 12.39 19.14 31.59
C ALA A 665 10.97 18.58 31.71
N LEU A 666 10.59 17.66 30.82
CA LEU A 666 9.26 17.02 30.82
C LEU A 666 9.03 16.18 32.08
N THR A 667 10.04 15.44 32.53
CA THR A 667 9.96 14.63 33.75
C THR A 667 9.90 15.51 34.99
N ALA A 668 10.61 16.64 35.02
CA ALA A 668 10.55 17.59 36.13
C ALA A 668 9.13 18.18 36.34
N GLU A 669 8.31 18.24 35.29
CA GLU A 669 6.92 18.70 35.37
C GLU A 669 5.97 17.68 36.01
N ILE A 670 6.28 16.37 35.94
CA ILE A 670 5.39 15.29 36.42
C ILE A 670 5.81 14.67 37.76
N LEU A 671 7.09 14.80 38.16
CA LEU A 671 7.60 14.21 39.40
C LEU A 671 7.01 14.82 40.68
N PRO A 672 6.83 16.15 40.81
CA PRO A 672 6.30 16.73 42.04
C PRO A 672 4.84 16.34 42.27
N LEU A 673 4.55 15.61 43.36
CA LEU A 673 3.19 15.33 43.80
C LEU A 673 2.82 16.18 45.02
N LYS A 674 1.54 16.56 45.13
CA LYS A 674 1.04 17.40 46.25
C LYS A 674 1.12 16.71 47.62
N SER A 675 1.14 15.38 47.65
CA SER A 675 1.10 14.59 48.88
C SER A 675 2.44 13.89 49.11
N SER A 676 2.94 13.93 50.34
CA SER A 676 4.16 13.24 50.76
C SER A 676 4.01 12.71 52.19
N THR A 677 4.65 11.58 52.50
CA THR A 677 4.82 11.07 53.87
C THR A 677 6.29 10.86 54.15
N ASP A 678 6.67 10.67 55.42
CA ASP A 678 8.01 10.18 55.72
C ASP A 678 8.22 8.79 55.09
N VAL A 679 9.46 8.52 54.68
CA VAL A 679 9.83 7.22 54.11
C VAL A 679 10.10 6.25 55.25
N GLU A 680 9.32 5.17 55.31
CA GLU A 680 9.57 4.04 56.19
C GLU A 680 10.45 3.02 55.48
N ALA A 681 11.48 2.51 56.16
CA ALA A 681 12.32 1.47 55.61
C ALA A 681 12.59 0.38 56.65
N LYS A 682 12.11 -0.83 56.33
CA LYS A 682 12.17 -2.05 57.15
C LYS A 682 12.92 -3.13 56.38
N GLU A 683 13.31 -4.18 57.08
CA GLU A 683 14.00 -5.31 56.48
C GLU A 683 13.51 -6.61 57.10
N ASP A 684 13.34 -7.63 56.27
CA ASP A 684 13.14 -9.01 56.72
C ASP A 684 14.38 -9.86 56.35
N SER A 685 14.28 -11.19 56.48
CA SER A 685 15.37 -12.12 56.16
C SER A 685 15.70 -12.21 54.67
N VAL A 686 14.82 -11.74 53.79
CA VAL A 686 14.90 -11.88 52.33
C VAL A 686 14.88 -10.54 51.59
N ASN A 687 14.29 -9.48 52.16
CA ASN A 687 13.97 -8.24 51.46
C ASN A 687 14.32 -6.97 52.25
N TYR A 688 14.65 -5.91 51.51
CA TYR A 688 14.47 -4.52 51.93
C TYR A 688 13.03 -4.10 51.59
N ILE A 689 12.34 -3.44 52.53
CA ILE A 689 10.95 -3.01 52.40
C ILE A 689 10.94 -1.49 52.52
N LEU A 690 10.64 -0.79 51.42
CA LEU A 690 10.57 0.67 51.35
C LEU A 690 9.12 1.11 51.20
N LYS A 691 8.63 1.98 52.09
CA LYS A 691 7.25 2.48 52.06
C LYS A 691 7.20 4.00 52.14
N ALA A 692 6.44 4.62 51.23
CA ALA A 692 6.10 6.04 51.30
C ALA A 692 4.80 6.31 50.53
N ASN A 693 4.01 7.26 51.03
CA ASN A 693 2.75 7.73 50.43
C ASN A 693 1.81 6.59 50.00
N GLY A 694 1.71 5.54 50.82
CA GLY A 694 0.88 4.35 50.58
C GLY A 694 1.45 3.32 49.60
N ILE A 695 2.60 3.58 48.97
CA ILE A 695 3.31 2.62 48.10
C ILE A 695 4.35 1.88 48.92
N THR A 696 4.37 0.55 48.83
CA THR A 696 5.38 -0.32 49.45
C THR A 696 6.08 -1.17 48.39
N ALA A 697 7.40 -1.11 48.34
CA ALA A 697 8.25 -1.89 47.43
C ALA A 697 9.11 -2.90 48.20
N PHE A 698 9.12 -4.14 47.74
CA PHE A 698 9.91 -5.23 48.31
C PHE A 698 11.07 -5.55 47.37
N ILE A 699 12.30 -5.28 47.81
CA ILE A 699 13.52 -5.47 47.03
C ILE A 699 14.31 -6.64 47.62
N SER A 700 14.58 -7.66 46.80
CA SER A 700 15.32 -8.84 47.26
C SER A 700 16.74 -8.48 47.68
N LYS A 701 17.12 -8.88 48.90
CA LYS A 701 18.49 -8.78 49.41
C LYS A 701 19.48 -9.62 48.62
N LYS A 702 19.02 -10.68 47.95
CA LYS A 702 19.88 -11.60 47.18
C LYS A 702 20.18 -11.09 45.79
N THR A 703 19.19 -10.51 45.12
CA THR A 703 19.26 -10.21 43.68
C THR A 703 19.16 -8.73 43.34
N GLY A 704 18.72 -7.87 44.26
CA GLY A 704 18.44 -6.46 44.00
C GLY A 704 17.18 -6.20 43.17
N LEU A 705 16.40 -7.25 42.85
CA LEU A 705 15.17 -7.16 42.07
C LEU A 705 14.00 -6.69 42.95
N LEU A 706 13.13 -5.87 42.38
CA LEU A 706 11.77 -5.64 42.85
C LEU A 706 10.99 -6.96 42.73
N VAL A 707 10.72 -7.62 43.85
CA VAL A 707 10.02 -8.91 43.87
C VAL A 707 8.55 -8.77 44.19
N ASP A 708 8.16 -7.67 44.83
CA ASP A 708 6.78 -7.46 45.20
C ASP A 708 6.41 -5.99 45.39
N LEU A 709 5.11 -5.70 45.27
CA LEU A 709 4.52 -4.38 45.50
C LEU A 709 3.28 -4.50 46.39
N ALA A 710 3.04 -3.48 47.20
CA ALA A 710 1.74 -3.25 47.83
C ALA A 710 1.36 -1.78 47.69
N ASN A 711 0.06 -1.51 47.57
CA ASN A 711 -0.50 -0.17 47.54
C ASN A 711 -1.68 -0.13 48.52
N ASP A 712 -1.64 0.78 49.48
CA ASP A 712 -2.70 0.95 50.49
C ASP A 712 -4.05 1.38 49.87
N TYR A 713 -4.05 1.80 48.60
CA TYR A 713 -5.18 2.40 47.90
C TYR A 713 -5.63 1.64 46.65
N SER A 714 -4.93 0.58 46.23
CA SER A 714 -5.32 -0.21 45.06
C SER A 714 -5.05 -1.70 45.31
N MET A 715 -5.47 -2.54 44.36
CA MET A 715 -4.98 -3.91 44.35
C MET A 715 -3.46 -3.92 44.21
N LYS A 716 -2.86 -4.96 44.76
CA LYS A 716 -1.46 -5.30 44.55
C LYS A 716 -1.18 -5.45 43.05
N LEU A 717 -0.23 -4.67 42.54
CA LEU A 717 0.23 -4.74 41.15
C LEU A 717 1.20 -5.91 40.96
N ALA A 718 0.98 -6.71 39.92
CA ALA A 718 1.83 -7.86 39.58
C ALA A 718 3.12 -7.48 38.81
N PHE A 719 3.55 -6.21 38.86
CA PHE A 719 4.78 -5.73 38.24
C PHE A 719 5.98 -6.07 39.14
N ASN A 720 6.82 -7.01 38.72
CA ASN A 720 7.90 -7.54 39.56
C ASN A 720 9.05 -8.15 38.75
N ASN A 721 9.94 -8.83 39.45
CA ASN A 721 11.09 -9.57 38.92
C ASN A 721 11.97 -8.74 37.98
N GLY A 722 12.28 -7.50 38.37
CA GLY A 722 13.18 -6.63 37.64
C GLY A 722 13.86 -5.57 38.52
N PRO A 723 14.86 -4.84 38.02
CA PRO A 723 15.37 -4.91 36.65
C PRO A 723 16.26 -6.15 36.43
N VAL A 724 15.90 -6.99 35.47
CA VAL A 724 16.77 -8.08 34.99
C VAL A 724 17.55 -7.59 33.78
N LEU A 725 18.88 -7.63 33.85
CA LEU A 725 19.73 -7.30 32.71
C LEU A 725 19.51 -8.32 31.59
N ILE A 726 19.19 -7.82 30.40
CA ILE A 726 18.94 -8.65 29.22
C ILE A 726 20.26 -8.99 28.52
N ASP A 727 20.41 -10.26 28.12
CA ASP A 727 21.58 -10.78 27.38
C ASP A 727 22.93 -10.53 28.10
N GLY A 728 22.92 -10.36 29.42
CA GLY A 728 24.10 -10.14 30.25
C GLY A 728 24.19 -11.12 31.41
N GLN A 729 25.40 -11.29 31.95
CA GLN A 729 25.66 -12.11 33.14
C GLN A 729 26.20 -11.24 34.26
N SER A 730 25.68 -11.40 35.47
CA SER A 730 26.09 -10.61 36.63
C SER A 730 25.82 -11.35 37.92
N GLU A 731 26.72 -11.18 38.89
CA GLU A 731 26.59 -11.74 40.23
C GLU A 731 26.59 -10.61 41.26
N MET A 732 25.67 -10.66 42.23
CA MET A 732 25.56 -9.63 43.26
C MET A 732 26.73 -9.77 44.24
N LYS A 733 27.45 -8.67 44.44
CA LYS A 733 28.66 -8.59 45.27
C LYS A 733 28.37 -8.05 46.66
N SER A 734 27.60 -6.97 46.75
CA SER A 734 27.28 -6.32 48.01
C SER A 734 26.00 -5.51 47.91
N ALA A 735 25.29 -5.38 49.03
CA ALA A 735 24.16 -4.48 49.19
C ALA A 735 24.45 -3.45 50.30
N LYS A 736 23.99 -2.21 50.12
CA LYS A 736 24.10 -1.14 51.10
C LYS A 736 22.80 -0.35 51.15
N ARG A 737 22.36 -0.01 52.36
CA ARG A 737 21.22 0.88 52.61
C ARG A 737 21.70 2.14 53.33
N TRP A 738 21.15 3.30 52.97
CA TRP A 738 21.36 4.56 53.69
C TRP A 738 20.22 5.55 53.43
N GLN A 739 20.12 6.56 54.30
CA GLN A 739 19.20 7.67 54.15
C GLN A 739 19.87 8.81 53.36
N ASP A 740 19.19 9.36 52.36
CA ASP A 740 19.64 10.51 51.57
C ASP A 740 18.63 11.66 51.69
N GLY A 741 18.88 12.57 52.62
CA GLY A 741 17.91 13.59 53.01
C GLY A 741 16.64 12.97 53.58
N LYS A 742 15.50 13.15 52.89
CA LYS A 742 14.22 12.52 53.24
C LYS A 742 13.94 11.21 52.47
N ASN A 743 14.84 10.82 51.56
CA ASN A 743 14.71 9.60 50.78
C ASN A 743 15.39 8.43 51.49
N GLU A 744 14.96 7.22 51.18
CA GLU A 744 15.70 6.01 51.53
C GLU A 744 16.30 5.36 50.29
N VAL A 745 17.58 5.00 50.37
CA VAL A 745 18.33 4.39 49.27
C VAL A 745 18.79 2.99 49.63
N VAL A 746 18.64 2.06 48.68
CA VAL A 746 19.23 0.72 48.71
C VAL A 746 19.99 0.49 47.40
N GLU A 747 21.29 0.23 47.50
CA GLU A 747 22.19 -0.02 46.38
C GLU A 747 22.74 -1.44 46.42
N PHE A 748 22.88 -2.02 45.23
CA PHE A 748 23.45 -3.33 44.97
C PHE A 748 24.56 -3.16 43.95
N MET A 749 25.75 -3.62 44.30
CA MET A 749 26.91 -3.67 43.40
C MET A 749 27.03 -5.07 42.82
N PHE A 750 27.43 -5.15 41.55
CA PHE A 750 27.55 -6.41 40.83
C PHE A 750 28.94 -6.56 40.21
N ASP A 751 29.42 -7.80 40.14
CA ASP A 751 30.52 -8.18 39.26
C ASP A 751 29.92 -8.71 37.94
N GLY A 752 30.55 -8.43 36.79
CA GLY A 752 30.07 -8.82 35.46
C GLY A 752 29.58 -7.64 34.60
N ASN A 753 28.52 -7.83 33.83
CA ASN A 753 28.00 -6.81 32.90
C ASN A 753 27.23 -5.68 33.61
N LEU A 754 26.37 -6.01 34.57
CA LEU A 754 25.70 -5.05 35.43
C LEU A 754 26.72 -4.50 36.42
N SER A 755 26.76 -3.18 36.58
CA SER A 755 27.65 -2.51 37.53
C SER A 755 26.94 -2.27 38.86
N PHE A 756 25.75 -1.68 38.82
CA PHE A 756 24.95 -1.45 40.01
C PHE A 756 23.45 -1.37 39.68
N ILE A 757 22.63 -1.64 40.70
CA ILE A 757 21.22 -1.28 40.80
C ILE A 757 21.05 -0.45 42.06
N ARG A 758 20.36 0.68 41.98
CA ARG A 758 20.08 1.54 43.12
C ARG A 758 18.61 1.94 43.11
N TRP A 759 17.91 1.56 44.16
CA TRP A 759 16.53 1.95 44.42
C TRP A 759 16.49 3.11 45.41
N THR A 760 15.74 4.16 45.09
CA THR A 760 15.53 5.30 45.98
C THR A 760 14.03 5.53 46.15
N MET A 761 13.52 5.35 47.36
CA MET A 761 12.14 5.68 47.70
C MET A 761 12.05 7.15 48.15
N ARG A 762 11.19 7.92 47.49
CA ARG A 762 10.95 9.33 47.79
C ARG A 762 9.73 9.51 48.70
N PRO A 763 9.67 10.59 49.50
CA PRO A 763 8.51 10.92 50.35
C PRO A 763 7.17 11.00 49.63
N ASP A 764 7.17 11.38 48.35
CA ASP A 764 5.98 11.49 47.50
C ASP A 764 5.48 10.14 46.94
N GLY A 765 6.20 9.04 47.22
CA GLY A 765 5.85 7.69 46.78
C GLY A 765 6.44 7.30 45.42
N TRP A 766 7.23 8.16 44.78
CA TRP A 766 8.00 7.78 43.59
C TRP A 766 9.14 6.84 43.99
N LEU A 767 9.21 5.70 43.31
CA LEU A 767 10.34 4.78 43.40
C LEU A 767 11.27 5.02 42.22
N LYS A 768 12.46 5.57 42.49
CA LYS A 768 13.49 5.79 41.49
C LYS A 768 14.42 4.59 41.40
N LEU A 769 14.73 4.17 40.18
CA LEU A 769 15.71 3.15 39.85
C LEU A 769 16.85 3.79 39.05
N ASP A 770 18.05 3.77 39.60
CA ASP A 770 19.27 4.02 38.84
C ASP A 770 19.97 2.68 38.58
N TYR A 771 20.41 2.44 37.35
CA TYR A 771 21.20 1.26 37.01
C TYR A 771 22.29 1.60 36.00
N ALA A 772 23.37 0.82 36.03
CA ALA A 772 24.44 0.94 35.06
C ALA A 772 24.92 -0.42 34.62
N TYR A 773 25.20 -0.57 33.33
CA TYR A 773 25.72 -1.81 32.78
C TYR A 773 26.71 -1.53 31.64
N ASN A 774 27.53 -2.53 31.33
CA ASN A 774 28.48 -2.49 30.24
C ASN A 774 28.43 -3.80 29.44
N MET A 775 27.99 -3.68 28.19
CA MET A 775 28.00 -4.74 27.21
C MET A 775 29.09 -4.39 26.19
N LYS A 776 30.22 -5.10 26.19
CA LYS A 776 31.27 -4.93 25.17
C LYS A 776 31.13 -6.01 24.10
N LYS A 777 29.99 -6.07 23.42
CA LYS A 777 29.67 -7.11 22.44
C LYS A 777 28.62 -6.64 21.44
N THR A 778 28.54 -7.34 20.31
CA THR A 778 27.46 -7.19 19.33
C THR A 778 26.20 -7.90 19.86
N VAL A 779 25.06 -7.19 19.92
CA VAL A 779 23.79 -7.72 20.45
C VAL A 779 22.58 -7.36 19.60
N PRO A 780 21.52 -8.20 19.59
CA PRO A 780 20.24 -7.82 19.04
C PRO A 780 19.55 -6.72 19.86
N TYR A 781 19.69 -6.74 21.18
CA TYR A 781 19.07 -5.77 22.09
C TYR A 781 19.87 -5.67 23.39
N ALA A 782 19.68 -4.58 24.13
CA ALA A 782 20.29 -4.36 25.44
C ALA A 782 19.39 -3.49 26.32
N GLY A 783 19.38 -3.74 27.62
CA GLY A 783 18.57 -3.02 28.60
C GLY A 783 18.12 -3.91 29.75
N VAL A 784 17.00 -3.53 30.39
CA VAL A 784 16.45 -4.27 31.53
C VAL A 784 14.99 -4.68 31.31
N SER A 785 14.57 -5.77 31.93
CA SER A 785 13.20 -6.29 31.83
C SER A 785 12.54 -6.50 33.19
N PHE A 786 11.21 -6.54 33.17
CA PHE A 786 10.32 -6.81 34.29
C PHE A 786 9.22 -7.77 33.85
N ASN A 787 8.69 -8.52 34.80
CA ASN A 787 7.53 -9.39 34.57
C ASN A 787 6.24 -8.62 34.85
N PHE A 788 5.22 -8.89 34.04
CA PHE A 788 3.86 -8.43 34.23
C PHE A 788 2.89 -9.39 33.51
N PRO A 789 1.86 -9.93 34.19
CA PRO A 789 0.88 -10.82 33.54
C PRO A 789 0.12 -10.10 32.42
N GLU A 790 0.32 -10.54 31.18
CA GLU A 790 -0.31 -9.91 30.01
C GLU A 790 -1.83 -9.84 30.12
N ASN A 791 -2.48 -10.87 30.66
CA ASN A 791 -3.93 -10.92 30.83
C ASN A 791 -4.49 -9.87 31.82
N TYR A 792 -3.64 -9.12 32.53
CA TYR A 792 -4.05 -8.03 33.41
C TYR A 792 -3.99 -6.65 32.74
N ILE A 793 -3.41 -6.54 31.54
CA ILE A 793 -3.29 -5.26 30.84
C ILE A 793 -4.61 -4.89 30.15
N ILE A 794 -5.03 -3.64 30.31
CA ILE A 794 -6.20 -3.06 29.62
C ILE A 794 -5.74 -2.17 28.47
N GLY A 795 -4.65 -1.42 28.66
CA GLY A 795 -4.09 -0.53 27.66
C GLY A 795 -2.93 0.29 28.21
N ALA A 796 -2.40 1.20 27.40
CA ALA A 796 -1.31 2.08 27.78
C ALA A 796 -1.49 3.46 27.12
N LYS A 797 -0.99 4.47 27.82
CA LYS A 797 -0.85 5.84 27.34
C LYS A 797 0.59 6.27 27.50
N TRP A 798 1.22 6.82 26.47
CA TRP A 798 2.65 7.17 26.54
C TRP A 798 2.97 8.41 25.72
N LEU A 799 4.02 9.14 26.12
CA LEU A 799 4.68 10.13 25.29
C LEU A 799 5.92 9.50 24.66
N GLY A 800 5.95 9.42 23.33
CA GLY A 800 7.05 8.86 22.56
C GLY A 800 6.70 8.74 21.09
N ASN A 801 7.55 8.08 20.32
CA ASN A 801 7.27 7.80 18.92
C ASN A 801 6.26 6.64 18.80
N GLY A 802 5.22 6.85 18.01
CA GLY A 802 4.14 5.87 17.80
C GLY A 802 3.21 6.28 16.65
N PRO A 803 2.00 5.68 16.55
CA PRO A 803 1.47 4.64 17.44
C PRO A 803 1.90 3.21 17.05
N TYR A 804 2.62 3.06 15.94
CA TYR A 804 3.09 1.76 15.44
C TYR A 804 4.42 1.37 16.09
N ARG A 805 4.67 0.06 16.17
CA ARG A 805 5.96 -0.49 16.61
C ARG A 805 7.06 -0.25 15.57
N VAL A 806 8.30 -0.14 16.04
CA VAL A 806 9.49 0.08 15.20
C VAL A 806 10.47 -1.09 15.26
N TRP A 807 11.36 -1.13 14.28
CA TRP A 807 12.53 -2.01 14.25
C TRP A 807 13.79 -1.18 14.04
N LYS A 808 14.97 -1.70 14.38
CA LYS A 808 16.24 -0.95 14.18
C LYS A 808 16.40 -0.44 12.74
N ASN A 809 16.05 -1.27 11.76
CA ASN A 809 16.10 -0.96 10.33
C ASN A 809 14.76 -0.45 9.75
N ARG A 810 13.81 -0.05 10.62
CA ARG A 810 12.54 0.58 10.29
C ARG A 810 12.10 1.49 11.43
N MET A 811 12.78 2.64 11.54
CA MET A 811 12.53 3.66 12.57
C MET A 811 11.62 4.79 12.08
N GLN A 812 11.41 4.86 10.77
CA GLN A 812 10.55 5.81 10.08
C GLN A 812 9.06 5.45 10.22
N GLY A 813 8.17 6.41 9.96
CA GLY A 813 6.73 6.24 9.93
C GLY A 813 6.01 6.53 11.25
N VAL A 814 6.76 6.78 12.31
CA VAL A 814 6.25 7.12 13.63
C VAL A 814 6.54 8.58 13.97
N THR A 815 5.68 9.20 14.76
CA THR A 815 5.86 10.59 15.21
C THR A 815 5.81 10.68 16.72
N LEU A 816 6.55 11.66 17.27
CA LEU A 816 6.48 11.99 18.69
C LEU A 816 5.10 12.55 18.99
N ASN A 817 4.36 11.87 19.85
CA ASN A 817 3.09 12.35 20.36
C ASN A 817 2.80 11.69 21.71
N THR A 818 1.76 12.16 22.38
CA THR A 818 1.08 11.34 23.36
C THR A 818 0.08 10.43 22.67
N TRP A 819 0.28 9.14 22.83
CA TRP A 819 -0.55 8.08 22.26
C TRP A 819 -1.31 7.36 23.37
N GLU A 820 -2.49 6.86 23.06
CA GLU A 820 -3.26 5.99 23.95
C GLU A 820 -3.81 4.83 23.14
N LYS A 821 -3.63 3.61 23.65
CA LYS A 821 -4.02 2.39 22.95
C LYS A 821 -4.54 1.35 23.93
N MET A 822 -5.72 0.82 23.62
CA MET A 822 -6.28 -0.35 24.28
C MET A 822 -5.54 -1.62 23.82
N TYR A 823 -5.43 -2.58 24.73
CA TYR A 823 -4.84 -3.87 24.45
C TYR A 823 -5.50 -4.53 23.21
N ASN A 824 -4.66 -5.07 22.35
CA ASN A 824 -5.04 -6.00 21.29
C ASN A 824 -3.85 -6.92 21.00
N ASP A 825 -4.11 -8.10 20.42
CA ASP A 825 -3.09 -9.04 19.96
C ASP A 825 -3.03 -9.11 18.42
N GLY A 826 -3.26 -7.96 17.76
CA GLY A 826 -3.20 -7.85 16.30
C GLY A 826 -1.82 -8.23 15.76
N LYS A 827 -1.81 -8.99 14.66
CA LYS A 827 -0.59 -9.51 14.02
C LYS A 827 -0.71 -9.32 12.51
N ALA A 828 0.38 -8.84 11.90
CA ALA A 828 0.55 -8.83 10.46
C ALA A 828 0.38 -10.24 9.86
N GLY A 829 -0.27 -10.31 8.70
CA GLY A 829 -0.55 -11.56 7.98
C GLY A 829 -1.56 -12.51 8.65
N ILE A 830 -2.11 -12.17 9.82
CA ILE A 830 -2.99 -13.06 10.58
C ILE A 830 -4.20 -12.30 11.11
N GLY A 831 -5.39 -12.85 10.83
CA GLY A 831 -6.64 -12.33 11.36
C GLY A 831 -6.61 -12.16 12.89
N PRO A 832 -7.12 -11.03 13.42
CA PRO A 832 -8.04 -10.10 12.75
C PRO A 832 -7.43 -8.78 12.19
N TRP A 833 -6.12 -8.70 11.91
CA TRP A 833 -5.46 -7.46 11.38
C TRP A 833 -5.78 -6.18 12.18
N ALA A 834 -5.78 -6.27 13.52
CA ALA A 834 -6.12 -5.17 14.40
C ALA A 834 -4.93 -4.21 14.64
N PHE A 835 -4.82 -3.16 13.82
CA PHE A 835 -3.75 -2.15 13.90
C PHE A 835 -4.21 -0.80 14.48
N PRO A 836 -3.29 0.05 14.99
CA PRO A 836 -1.90 -0.27 15.36
C PRO A 836 -1.84 -1.30 16.48
N GLU A 837 -0.79 -2.13 16.49
CA GLU A 837 -0.58 -3.17 17.49
C GLU A 837 -0.31 -2.55 18.87
N PHE A 838 -0.84 -3.16 19.93
CA PHE A 838 -0.49 -2.76 21.29
C PHE A 838 0.93 -3.21 21.67
N LYS A 839 1.34 -4.37 21.16
CA LYS A 839 2.58 -5.04 21.52
C LYS A 839 3.68 -4.72 20.50
N GLY A 840 4.93 -4.55 20.96
CA GLY A 840 6.03 -4.15 20.07
C GLY A 840 7.11 -3.35 20.77
N TYR A 841 8.06 -2.82 19.98
CA TYR A 841 9.04 -1.83 20.41
C TYR A 841 8.57 -0.42 20.08
N PHE A 842 8.61 0.49 21.05
CA PHE A 842 8.30 1.90 20.90
C PHE A 842 9.53 2.73 21.26
N SER A 843 9.82 3.77 20.48
CA SER A 843 11.07 4.53 20.61
C SER A 843 10.88 5.90 21.23
N ASP A 844 11.97 6.43 21.80
CA ASP A 844 12.05 7.74 22.45
C ASP A 844 10.92 8.01 23.46
N VAL A 845 10.62 7.00 24.29
CA VAL A 845 9.56 7.08 25.29
C VAL A 845 10.03 7.91 26.49
N SER A 846 9.35 9.02 26.75
CA SER A 846 9.59 9.88 27.93
C SER A 846 8.87 9.35 29.17
N TRP A 847 7.62 8.90 28.98
CA TRP A 847 6.81 8.27 30.02
C TRP A 847 5.75 7.35 29.41
N VAL A 848 5.34 6.34 30.18
CA VAL A 848 4.26 5.41 29.86
C VAL A 848 3.43 5.10 31.11
N GLN A 849 2.12 5.36 31.02
CA GLN A 849 1.12 4.96 31.99
C GLN A 849 0.43 3.68 31.50
N PHE A 850 0.48 2.64 32.31
CA PHE A 850 -0.23 1.39 32.07
C PHE A 850 -1.57 1.43 32.79
N ASN A 851 -2.63 1.03 32.08
CA ASN A 851 -3.95 0.80 32.62
C ASN A 851 -4.16 -0.71 32.77
N THR A 852 -4.46 -1.18 33.98
CA THR A 852 -4.54 -2.60 34.30
C THR A 852 -5.78 -2.88 35.14
N VAL A 853 -6.19 -4.15 35.22
CA VAL A 853 -7.27 -4.58 36.12
C VAL A 853 -6.92 -4.39 37.61
N GLN A 854 -5.64 -4.21 37.93
CA GLN A 854 -5.13 -4.04 39.29
C GLN A 854 -4.87 -2.57 39.66
N GLY A 855 -5.17 -1.63 38.76
CA GLY A 855 -4.88 -0.20 38.91
C GLY A 855 -3.87 0.32 37.89
N LYS A 856 -3.62 1.62 37.91
CA LYS A 856 -2.67 2.27 36.99
C LYS A 856 -1.28 2.36 37.60
N PHE A 857 -0.25 2.30 36.76
CA PHE A 857 1.09 2.69 37.16
C PHE A 857 1.79 3.46 36.03
N LEU A 858 2.71 4.33 36.40
CA LEU A 858 3.44 5.22 35.51
C LEU A 858 4.93 4.93 35.61
N VAL A 859 5.59 4.85 34.46
CA VAL A 859 7.05 4.83 34.35
C VAL A 859 7.50 6.04 33.55
N ALA A 860 8.52 6.75 34.01
CA ALA A 860 9.09 7.90 33.34
C ALA A 860 10.63 7.85 33.36
N THR A 861 11.26 8.57 32.44
CA THR A 861 12.72 8.75 32.40
C THR A 861 13.06 10.20 32.05
N ASP A 862 14.08 10.75 32.70
CA ASP A 862 14.65 12.06 32.39
C ASP A 862 15.69 12.00 31.26
N GLN A 863 15.91 10.81 30.68
CA GLN A 863 16.87 10.57 29.61
C GLN A 863 16.18 10.21 28.30
N GLU A 864 16.76 10.64 27.18
CA GLU A 864 16.24 10.40 25.82
C GLU A 864 16.60 9.01 25.29
N ASP A 865 16.08 8.67 24.11
CA ASP A 865 16.44 7.48 23.34
C ASP A 865 16.16 6.18 24.12
N LEU A 866 15.13 6.17 24.96
CA LEU A 866 14.64 4.97 25.64
C LEU A 866 13.64 4.24 24.74
N PHE A 867 13.88 2.96 24.51
CA PHE A 867 12.90 2.07 23.90
C PHE A 867 12.09 1.36 24.98
N VAL A 868 10.79 1.21 24.75
CA VAL A 868 9.92 0.38 25.58
C VAL A 868 9.42 -0.78 24.76
N ARG A 869 9.63 -2.01 25.25
CA ARG A 869 9.02 -3.21 24.68
C ARG A 869 7.80 -3.61 25.49
N LEU A 870 6.70 -3.85 24.80
CA LEU A 870 5.47 -4.39 25.37
C LEU A 870 5.24 -5.82 24.86
N PHE A 871 5.35 -6.80 25.77
CA PHE A 871 4.96 -8.20 25.63
C PHE A 871 5.57 -8.96 24.45
N GLU A 872 5.10 -10.18 24.23
CA GLU A 872 5.43 -10.99 23.06
C GLU A 872 4.45 -10.72 21.91
N PHE A 873 4.99 -10.41 20.73
CA PHE A 873 4.19 -9.85 19.62
C PHE A 873 4.46 -10.47 18.26
N TYR A 874 5.25 -11.54 18.21
CA TYR A 874 5.36 -12.32 16.99
C TYR A 874 4.10 -13.16 16.80
N GLY A 875 3.31 -12.84 15.76
CA GLY A 875 2.72 -13.92 14.98
C GLY A 875 3.87 -14.72 14.38
N ILE A 876 3.76 -15.97 14.00
CA ILE A 876 3.28 -16.36 12.67
C ILE A 876 3.50 -17.88 12.63
N SER A 877 2.64 -18.57 11.88
CA SER A 877 2.88 -19.91 11.33
C SER A 877 4.15 -19.97 10.44
N GLY A 878 4.64 -21.17 10.13
CA GLY A 878 5.84 -21.34 9.29
C GLY A 878 7.19 -21.22 10.03
N PRO A 879 8.32 -21.19 9.28
CA PRO A 879 9.66 -21.23 9.89
C PRO A 879 10.09 -19.86 10.47
N LYS A 880 10.91 -19.87 11.53
CA LYS A 880 11.25 -18.67 12.35
C LYS A 880 12.15 -17.67 11.60
N GLY A 881 11.58 -16.55 11.15
CA GLY A 881 12.29 -15.45 10.46
C GLY A 881 12.42 -14.14 11.24
N TYR A 882 12.27 -14.17 12.56
CA TYR A 882 12.29 -12.99 13.44
C TYR A 882 13.33 -13.13 14.55
N PRO A 883 13.88 -12.02 15.10
CA PRO A 883 14.83 -12.08 16.20
C PRO A 883 14.16 -12.59 17.49
N GLN A 884 14.92 -13.22 18.39
CA GLN A 884 14.38 -13.63 19.69
C GLN A 884 13.88 -12.41 20.49
N LEU A 885 12.93 -12.62 21.39
CA LEU A 885 12.52 -11.58 22.34
C LEU A 885 13.34 -11.65 23.62
N PRO A 886 13.57 -10.52 24.30
CA PRO A 886 14.15 -10.55 25.63
C PRO A 886 13.20 -11.24 26.62
N SER A 887 13.76 -11.82 27.69
CA SER A 887 12.98 -12.38 28.79
C SER A 887 12.14 -11.31 29.51
N GLY A 888 11.10 -11.73 30.22
CA GLY A 888 10.13 -10.84 30.87
C GLY A 888 9.08 -10.31 29.89
N ASP A 889 8.27 -9.35 30.34
CA ASP A 889 7.07 -8.91 29.63
C ASP A 889 7.15 -7.43 29.24
N ILE A 890 7.69 -6.58 30.12
CA ILE A 890 7.87 -5.15 29.87
C ILE A 890 9.36 -4.83 29.98
N SER A 891 9.94 -4.28 28.91
CA SER A 891 11.38 -4.01 28.85
C SER A 891 11.69 -2.54 28.56
N PHE A 892 12.76 -2.04 29.18
CA PHE A 892 13.30 -0.70 29.01
C PHE A 892 14.70 -0.84 28.39
N LEU A 893 14.80 -0.51 27.10
CA LEU A 893 15.89 -0.91 26.23
C LEU A 893 16.66 0.30 25.68
N ASP A 894 17.95 0.10 25.50
CA ASP A 894 18.87 1.02 24.82
C ASP A 894 19.09 0.63 23.35
N ALA A 895 18.79 -0.61 23.02
CA ALA A 895 18.94 -1.18 21.70
C ALA A 895 17.84 -2.19 21.42
N ILE A 896 17.30 -2.16 20.20
CA ILE A 896 16.29 -3.10 19.69
C ILE A 896 16.83 -3.81 18.44
N PRO A 897 16.30 -4.99 18.09
CA PRO A 897 16.85 -5.75 16.96
C PRO A 897 16.39 -5.18 15.61
N PRO A 898 17.16 -5.40 14.54
CA PRO A 898 16.68 -5.27 13.17
C PRO A 898 15.79 -6.48 12.79
N ILE A 899 14.92 -6.31 11.81
CA ILE A 899 14.07 -7.38 11.25
C ILE A 899 14.52 -7.73 9.83
N GLY A 900 14.56 -9.03 9.51
CA GLY A 900 14.88 -9.53 8.17
C GLY A 900 13.62 -9.73 7.32
N THR A 901 13.78 -10.04 6.04
CA THR A 901 12.66 -10.35 5.15
C THR A 901 12.30 -11.83 5.23
N LYS A 902 11.00 -12.14 5.32
CA LYS A 902 10.52 -13.51 5.13
C LYS A 902 10.26 -13.76 3.65
N LEU A 903 10.70 -14.91 3.15
CA LEU A 903 10.34 -15.43 1.84
C LEU A 903 9.82 -16.85 2.03
N ALA A 904 8.66 -17.16 1.46
CA ALA A 904 7.91 -18.40 1.63
C ALA A 904 8.71 -19.71 1.43
N LEU A 905 9.90 -19.67 0.79
CA LEU A 905 10.75 -20.85 0.53
C LEU A 905 12.21 -20.71 0.99
N GLY A 906 12.59 -19.62 1.67
CA GLY A 906 13.95 -19.41 2.14
C GLY A 906 14.03 -18.21 3.08
N ILE A 907 14.13 -18.47 4.38
CA ILE A 907 14.27 -17.39 5.35
C ILE A 907 15.62 -16.73 5.14
N ASN A 908 15.64 -15.42 4.91
CA ASN A 908 16.80 -14.63 5.29
C ASN A 908 16.55 -13.92 6.62
N GLY A 909 16.67 -14.69 7.71
CA GLY A 909 16.59 -14.14 9.08
C GLY A 909 17.78 -13.23 9.41
N ASN A 910 18.77 -13.15 8.51
CA ASN A 910 19.89 -12.23 8.64
C ASN A 910 19.51 -10.85 8.09
N ALA A 911 18.99 -9.99 8.96
CA ALA A 911 18.63 -8.62 8.61
C ALA A 911 19.80 -7.79 8.04
N ALA A 912 21.06 -8.17 8.29
CA ALA A 912 22.23 -7.42 7.81
C ALA A 912 22.35 -7.38 6.29
N VAL A 913 21.68 -8.29 5.56
CA VAL A 913 21.65 -8.25 4.10
C VAL A 913 20.85 -7.05 3.57
N ASN A 914 19.94 -6.49 4.38
CA ASN A 914 19.11 -5.34 3.98
C ASN A 914 19.86 -4.00 4.08
N GLY A 915 21.15 -4.03 4.43
CA GLY A 915 22.02 -2.86 4.51
C GLY A 915 22.50 -2.54 5.93
N PRO A 916 23.26 -1.43 6.07
CA PRO A 916 23.88 -1.05 7.35
C PRO A 916 22.91 -0.95 8.52
N ALA A 917 21.67 -0.46 8.31
CA ALA A 917 20.67 -0.39 9.38
C ALA A 917 20.23 -1.77 9.87
N GLY A 918 20.36 -2.80 9.03
CA GLY A 918 20.04 -4.20 9.32
C GLY A 918 21.09 -4.93 10.13
N GLU A 919 22.27 -4.35 10.37
CA GLU A 919 23.29 -4.94 11.24
C GLU A 919 22.85 -4.98 12.70
N LEU A 920 23.44 -5.87 13.51
CA LEU A 920 23.19 -5.91 14.96
C LEU A 920 23.79 -4.69 15.68
N ASN A 921 23.38 -4.46 16.92
CA ASN A 921 23.84 -3.31 17.71
C ASN A 921 25.25 -3.55 18.23
N GLN A 922 26.14 -2.57 18.00
CA GLN A 922 27.49 -2.56 18.55
C GLN A 922 27.47 -1.83 19.89
N MET A 923 27.68 -2.56 21.00
CA MET A 923 27.75 -1.98 22.33
C MET A 923 29.22 -1.89 22.76
N ASP A 924 29.71 -0.68 23.01
CA ASP A 924 31.10 -0.38 23.37
C ASP A 924 31.24 0.53 24.60
N LYS A 925 30.12 1.11 25.06
CA LYS A 925 30.05 2.10 26.13
C LYS A 925 29.28 1.59 27.34
N ARG A 926 29.68 2.09 28.50
CA ARG A 926 28.89 1.96 29.73
C ARG A 926 27.61 2.78 29.57
N ILE A 927 26.48 2.15 29.82
CA ILE A 927 25.17 2.78 29.87
C ILE A 927 24.81 3.05 31.33
N ASN A 928 24.30 4.25 31.62
CA ASN A 928 23.71 4.59 32.92
C ASN A 928 22.29 5.08 32.65
N ARG A 929 21.32 4.49 33.34
CA ARG A 929 19.90 4.77 33.14
C ARG A 929 19.19 5.07 34.44
N THR A 930 18.22 5.96 34.35
CA THR A 930 17.32 6.32 35.44
C THR A 930 15.87 6.13 35.00
N LEU A 931 15.11 5.37 35.79
CA LEU A 931 13.67 5.18 35.64
C LEU A 931 12.97 5.62 36.92
N TYR A 932 11.83 6.28 36.79
CA TYR A 932 10.96 6.68 37.88
C TYR A 932 9.66 5.90 37.78
N PHE A 933 9.27 5.22 38.85
CA PHE A 933 8.04 4.43 38.93
C PHE A 933 7.07 5.06 39.92
N TYR A 934 5.80 5.19 39.52
CA TYR A 934 4.71 5.55 40.41
C TYR A 934 3.59 4.52 40.28
N PHE A 935 3.39 3.73 41.33
CA PHE A 935 2.49 2.59 41.35
C PHE A 935 1.08 2.97 41.81
N GLY A 936 0.42 3.89 41.11
CA GLY A 936 -0.94 4.35 41.41
C GLY A 936 -1.33 5.60 40.62
N THR A 937 -2.35 6.31 41.09
CA THR A 937 -2.71 7.67 40.63
C THR A 937 -2.48 8.69 41.75
N PRO A 938 -1.95 9.90 41.45
CA PRO A 938 -1.80 10.95 42.45
C PRO A 938 -3.14 11.31 43.09
N LYS A 939 -3.12 11.67 44.37
CA LYS A 939 -4.31 12.15 45.08
C LYS A 939 -4.78 13.49 44.50
N GLY A 940 -6.06 13.60 44.14
CA GLY A 940 -6.78 14.84 43.81
C GLY A 940 -8.00 15.06 44.71
N GLU A 941 -8.66 16.22 44.64
CA GLU A 941 -9.83 16.61 45.48
C GLU A 941 -11.12 15.80 45.22
N LYS A 942 -11.13 14.90 44.23
CA LYS A 942 -12.25 13.99 43.98
C LYS A 942 -11.79 12.55 44.25
N GLU A 943 -12.32 11.98 45.33
CA GLU A 943 -12.09 10.59 45.74
C GLU A 943 -12.52 9.58 44.65
N ASN A 944 -11.75 8.50 44.52
CA ASN A 944 -12.05 7.28 43.75
C ASN A 944 -12.32 7.40 42.23
N THR A 945 -11.33 7.86 41.47
CA THR A 945 -11.30 7.68 39.99
C THR A 945 -10.29 6.61 39.54
N GLN A 946 -10.11 5.53 40.32
CA GLN A 946 -9.25 4.41 39.91
C GLN A 946 -9.84 3.55 38.80
N PHE A 947 -11.11 3.77 38.43
CA PHE A 947 -11.77 3.07 37.34
C PHE A 947 -12.48 4.10 36.45
N VAL A 948 -12.08 4.18 35.19
CA VAL A 948 -12.83 4.89 34.15
C VAL A 948 -13.10 3.85 33.07
N MET A 949 -14.34 3.37 33.01
CA MET A 949 -14.80 2.61 31.85
C MET A 949 -14.77 3.55 30.64
N PRO A 950 -14.19 3.14 29.50
CA PRO A 950 -14.31 3.93 28.28
C PRO A 950 -15.80 4.14 27.96
N LYS A 951 -16.15 5.33 27.45
CA LYS A 951 -17.55 5.69 27.10
C LYS A 951 -18.17 4.77 26.05
N VAL A 952 -17.36 3.94 25.38
CA VAL A 952 -17.79 2.96 24.38
C VAL A 952 -17.33 1.57 24.83
N ASN A 953 -18.29 0.67 25.00
CA ASN A 953 -18.03 -0.75 25.27
C ASN A 953 -17.73 -1.46 23.94
N VAL A 954 -16.45 -1.68 23.64
CA VAL A 954 -16.01 -2.32 22.39
C VAL A 954 -15.93 -3.86 22.50
N LEU A 955 -16.49 -4.45 23.58
CA LEU A 955 -16.56 -5.90 23.73
C LEU A 955 -17.89 -6.49 23.23
N THR A 956 -18.82 -5.66 22.71
CA THR A 956 -20.14 -6.13 22.26
C THR A 956 -20.63 -5.57 20.92
N ASP A 957 -19.80 -4.86 20.13
CA ASP A 957 -20.15 -4.47 18.75
C ASP A 957 -19.05 -4.85 17.77
#